data_AF-A0A8H4C6W7-F1
#
_entry.id   AF-A0A8H4C6W7-F1
#
_cell.length_a   1.000
_cell.length_b   1.000
_cell.length_c   1.000
_cell.angle_alpha   90.00
_cell.angle_beta   90.00
_cell.angle_gamma   90.00
#
_symmetry.space_group_name_H-M   'P 1'
#
loop_
_entity.id
_entity.type
_entity.pdbx_description
1 polymer ?
#
loop_
_entity_poly.entity_id
_entity_poly.type
_entity_poly.pdbx_seq_one_letter_code
_entity_poly.pdbx_strand_id
1 'polypeptide(L)'
;MQVPEIDQEHCLDLLSRLIQIKSYSQTDGELEATRFMANQMKSIGLEADVFPFDEGRRQNAIGIWKGKGVAGGSQAPKTLLFNGHLDTNPVSEGWTVDPWEGKIDEEFIYGIGVSNMKSGCAAYFCAVEALLQSGWRPKGDVVLTYVVGELQGGVGTMALIDQGRVQRADYFVNCEPSDIKAVTMHAEALVFEIEIIGVTRHMSAKEEASDAILAGCELILQMDKMKFRGAKSSEHEKCNRCSVGVVHGALGKDLVEWRPAQVADVCRLAGSARYAPGQTQDSVMTDIRELVDKIIEKYPGMSATVSQRFEPTMPAFEVSPESRIVTSLNKAYREIRNQEQPTGVLAPTCFYGSDAGHLFKTLGMEGIVCGPGGKYNTRPDEKVDIVDYIDCIKMFMRLIIKVAQKEAEQLMLETPTTANLRHWSKEYSAEPHLAGDLAHATRIRDLWRSYGIPTELEQYDVLQNFPVSQSLQLLDSDGEVAFEASLTEDEVPEDPTSSPKNGLPAFHGFSANGETCAELVYANFGELRDFELLESKGVSIKGKIVICKYAKVFRGLKVRAAEQYGAAAVILYNDPQEDGQYTEANGYKPFPHGPARHPKSIQRGSVDFFSIAVGDPTTPGYPSLPGTDVERQDPGHATPKIPSLPISYADAVPFLKALNGQGLSPFSMGGEGSDWKGCLTDVHYFTGPSKVRVSLANHGTYKYAPIYNVIGTIRGLTDESIVLGNHHDSWCCGAIDPVSGTSAMNEVARALGELCQRGWRPYRKIILANWDNEEYGLVGSTEWGEHHQEELSKNCVAYLNVDEATNGGQVLGVTGSPLLTSVLMDVTQLIRSPIHEGKTVYDDWLGDQRRTDPGRSTPVLDLMGTGSDYTVFFNHLGIPSVDLLFNRQGQGVYPYHSNYDSFYWVEKFGDVGFKKHLAMAQLWGLLTVRLAGTGNILFEAVEYSKVLAHHSKMLKTEYGSLLELSALDGAISRFHAAALEVDARSNTKASVTNLQPDSGIFAPGLWYGYDGVIFPGAIECMEAGDTKGATQWIAKIVEAIEKVSKFIVNDTEL
;
A
#
# COMPACT_ATOMS: atom_id res chain seq x y z
N MET A 1 -2.62 -10.47 8.10
CA MET A 1 -3.90 -10.62 7.38
C MET A 1 -4.75 -11.61 8.14
N GLN A 2 -5.73 -11.14 8.91
CA GLN A 2 -6.69 -12.02 9.58
C GLN A 2 -7.46 -12.76 8.49
N VAL A 3 -7.16 -14.04 8.37
CA VAL A 3 -8.03 -14.98 7.68
C VAL A 3 -9.27 -15.16 8.56
N PRO A 4 -10.47 -15.36 7.98
CA PRO A 4 -11.66 -15.63 8.77
C PRO A 4 -11.39 -16.76 9.76
N GLU A 5 -11.98 -16.67 10.95
CA GLU A 5 -11.95 -17.75 11.94
C GLU A 5 -12.43 -19.05 11.29
N ILE A 6 -11.73 -20.14 11.58
CA ILE A 6 -12.04 -21.46 11.06
C ILE A 6 -12.77 -22.25 12.15
N ASP A 7 -13.82 -22.96 11.76
CA ASP A 7 -14.44 -23.95 12.64
C ASP A 7 -13.55 -25.19 12.67
N GLN A 8 -12.70 -25.28 13.70
CA GLN A 8 -11.73 -26.35 13.84
C GLN A 8 -12.40 -27.73 14.00
N GLU A 9 -13.52 -27.79 14.71
CA GLU A 9 -14.26 -29.04 14.93
C GLU A 9 -14.84 -29.56 13.61
N HIS A 10 -15.46 -28.67 12.82
CA HIS A 10 -15.95 -29.01 11.48
C HIS A 10 -14.81 -29.47 10.55
N CYS A 11 -13.67 -28.78 10.57
CA CYS A 11 -12.51 -29.15 9.76
C CYS A 11 -11.96 -30.55 10.12
N LEU A 12 -12.00 -30.92 11.41
CA LEU A 12 -11.55 -32.22 11.91
C LEU A 12 -12.60 -33.31 11.63
N ASP A 13 -13.90 -33.02 11.76
CA ASP A 13 -14.99 -33.96 11.39
C ASP A 13 -14.92 -34.35 9.92
N LEU A 14 -14.73 -33.38 9.03
CA LEU A 14 -14.57 -33.63 7.59
C LEU A 14 -13.42 -34.60 7.32
N LEU A 15 -12.26 -34.36 7.95
CA LEU A 15 -11.08 -35.20 7.80
C LEU A 15 -11.32 -36.61 8.37
N SER A 16 -11.94 -36.71 9.55
CA SER A 16 -12.30 -37.99 10.18
C SER A 16 -13.21 -38.83 9.27
N ARG A 17 -14.25 -38.22 8.71
CA ARG A 17 -15.15 -38.87 7.74
C ARG A 17 -14.44 -39.30 6.46
N LEU A 18 -13.49 -38.50 5.96
CA LEU A 18 -12.70 -38.87 4.79
C LEU A 18 -11.78 -40.08 5.07
N ILE A 19 -11.23 -40.18 6.28
CA ILE A 19 -10.43 -41.34 6.73
C ILE A 19 -11.29 -42.62 6.73
N GLN A 20 -12.53 -42.55 7.21
CA GLN A 20 -13.45 -43.70 7.32
C GLN A 20 -13.79 -44.36 5.96
N ILE A 21 -13.54 -43.67 4.84
CA ILE A 21 -13.71 -44.23 3.50
C ILE A 21 -12.50 -45.11 3.13
N LYS A 22 -12.77 -46.41 2.93
CA LYS A 22 -11.75 -47.44 2.65
C LYS A 22 -11.24 -47.40 1.21
N SER A 23 -10.48 -46.36 0.88
CA SER A 23 -9.99 -46.05 -0.47
C SER A 23 -8.65 -46.70 -0.80
N TYR A 24 -8.54 -48.03 -0.72
CA TYR A 24 -7.34 -48.70 -1.20
C TYR A 24 -7.16 -48.52 -2.70
N SER A 25 -5.91 -48.38 -3.11
CA SER A 25 -5.59 -48.25 -4.54
C SER A 25 -6.13 -49.44 -5.34
N GLN A 26 -6.77 -49.16 -6.48
CA GLN A 26 -7.42 -50.14 -7.36
C GLN A 26 -8.63 -50.87 -6.76
N THR A 27 -9.34 -50.24 -5.82
CA THR A 27 -10.59 -50.78 -5.24
C THR A 27 -11.75 -49.81 -5.40
N ASP A 28 -12.99 -50.30 -5.24
CA ASP A 28 -14.20 -49.48 -5.34
C ASP A 28 -14.23 -48.30 -4.35
N GLY A 29 -13.43 -48.36 -3.28
CA GLY A 29 -13.30 -47.26 -2.32
C GLY A 29 -12.69 -45.98 -2.90
N GLU A 30 -11.89 -46.07 -3.97
CA GLU A 30 -11.42 -44.90 -4.73
C GLU A 30 -12.61 -44.11 -5.31
N LEU A 31 -13.62 -44.83 -5.80
CA LEU A 31 -14.82 -44.23 -6.37
C LEU A 31 -15.70 -43.59 -5.29
N GLU A 32 -15.75 -44.19 -4.09
CA GLU A 32 -16.49 -43.65 -2.95
C GLU A 32 -15.86 -42.35 -2.44
N ALA A 33 -14.54 -42.32 -2.24
CA ALA A 33 -13.83 -41.15 -1.72
C ALA A 33 -13.94 -39.95 -2.66
N THR A 34 -13.83 -40.18 -3.97
CA THR A 34 -13.97 -39.13 -4.98
C THR A 34 -15.41 -38.60 -5.07
N ARG A 35 -16.43 -39.47 -4.98
CA ARG A 35 -17.84 -39.02 -4.87
C ARG A 35 -18.08 -38.20 -3.60
N PHE A 36 -17.49 -38.61 -2.48
CA PHE A 36 -17.61 -37.88 -1.23
C PHE A 36 -17.07 -36.45 -1.38
N MET A 37 -15.85 -36.27 -1.87
CA MET A 37 -15.28 -34.93 -2.05
C MET A 37 -16.02 -34.11 -3.11
N ALA A 38 -16.48 -34.72 -4.21
CA ALA A 38 -17.33 -34.04 -5.18
C ALA A 38 -18.62 -33.50 -4.54
N ASN A 39 -19.24 -34.28 -3.65
CA ASN A 39 -20.44 -33.86 -2.92
C ASN A 39 -20.15 -32.75 -1.90
N GLN A 40 -19.03 -32.81 -1.17
CA GLN A 40 -18.62 -31.74 -0.25
C GLN A 40 -18.37 -30.43 -1.01
N MET A 41 -17.71 -30.48 -2.17
CA MET A 41 -17.50 -29.29 -3.01
C MET A 41 -18.82 -28.73 -3.53
N LYS A 42 -19.76 -29.58 -3.96
CA LYS A 42 -21.11 -29.16 -4.38
C LYS A 42 -21.87 -28.49 -3.23
N SER A 43 -21.76 -28.98 -2.00
CA SER A 43 -22.50 -28.41 -0.85
C SER A 43 -22.07 -27.00 -0.48
N ILE A 44 -20.81 -26.63 -0.76
CA ILE A 44 -20.30 -25.26 -0.55
C ILE A 44 -20.41 -24.38 -1.81
N GLY A 45 -21.02 -24.89 -2.89
CA GLY A 45 -21.33 -24.13 -4.10
C GLY A 45 -20.23 -24.07 -5.17
N LEU A 46 -19.26 -24.97 -5.15
CA LEU A 46 -18.27 -25.11 -6.24
C LEU A 46 -18.89 -25.80 -7.47
N GLU A 47 -18.39 -25.45 -8.67
CA GLU A 47 -18.64 -26.23 -9.88
C GLU A 47 -17.83 -27.53 -9.82
N ALA A 48 -18.44 -28.58 -9.29
CA ALA A 48 -17.75 -29.84 -9.03
C ALA A 48 -18.38 -31.05 -9.73
N ASP A 49 -17.53 -31.98 -10.18
CA ASP A 49 -17.95 -33.26 -10.74
C ASP A 49 -16.87 -34.35 -10.61
N VAL A 50 -17.22 -35.58 -10.98
CA VAL A 50 -16.30 -36.71 -11.10
C VAL A 50 -15.98 -37.01 -12.56
N PHE A 51 -14.74 -37.42 -12.83
CA PHE A 51 -14.21 -37.65 -14.16
C PHE A 51 -13.63 -39.06 -14.27
N PRO A 52 -14.36 -40.02 -14.86
CA PRO A 52 -13.91 -41.39 -15.01
C PRO A 52 -12.71 -41.51 -15.94
N PHE A 53 -11.85 -42.48 -15.66
CA PHE A 53 -10.77 -42.95 -16.54
C PHE A 53 -10.58 -44.46 -16.34
N ASP A 54 -9.65 -45.08 -17.07
CA ASP A 54 -9.39 -46.53 -16.98
C ASP A 54 -10.67 -47.37 -17.15
N GLU A 55 -11.40 -47.10 -18.24
CA GLU A 55 -12.68 -47.74 -18.58
C GLU A 55 -13.77 -47.59 -17.49
N GLY A 56 -13.66 -46.57 -16.64
CA GLY A 56 -14.61 -46.30 -15.56
C GLY A 56 -14.33 -47.06 -14.27
N ARG A 57 -13.22 -47.81 -14.20
CA ARG A 57 -12.76 -48.46 -12.95
C ARG A 57 -12.24 -47.44 -11.95
N ARG A 58 -11.80 -46.27 -12.43
CA ARG A 58 -11.29 -45.16 -11.61
C ARG A 58 -11.94 -43.85 -12.04
N GLN A 59 -11.92 -42.87 -11.13
CA GLN A 59 -12.35 -41.51 -11.43
C GLN A 59 -11.60 -40.53 -10.53
N ASN A 60 -11.47 -39.29 -10.97
CA ASN A 60 -10.99 -38.18 -10.13
C ASN A 60 -12.15 -37.24 -9.82
N ALA A 61 -12.10 -36.49 -8.73
CA ALA A 61 -13.04 -35.40 -8.47
C ALA A 61 -12.37 -34.03 -8.67
N ILE A 62 -13.09 -33.10 -9.28
CA ILE A 62 -12.62 -31.73 -9.47
C ILE A 62 -13.72 -30.80 -9.00
N GLY A 63 -13.36 -29.75 -8.28
CA GLY A 63 -14.24 -28.61 -8.01
C GLY A 63 -13.56 -27.31 -8.39
N ILE A 64 -14.30 -26.45 -9.07
CA ILE A 64 -13.83 -25.15 -9.48
C ILE A 64 -14.59 -24.10 -8.69
N TRP A 65 -13.85 -23.39 -7.85
CA TRP A 65 -14.32 -22.14 -7.30
C TRP A 65 -14.10 -21.05 -8.33
N LYS A 66 -15.17 -20.69 -9.04
CA LYS A 66 -15.11 -19.70 -10.11
C LYS A 66 -14.71 -18.33 -9.58
N GLY A 67 -13.62 -17.82 -10.14
CA GLY A 67 -13.18 -16.46 -9.94
C GLY A 67 -14.10 -15.46 -10.64
N LYS A 68 -13.98 -14.18 -10.28
CA LYS A 68 -14.79 -13.11 -10.89
C LYS A 68 -14.26 -12.57 -12.22
N GLY A 69 -13.02 -12.89 -12.60
CA GLY A 69 -12.40 -12.31 -13.79
C GLY A 69 -12.79 -13.01 -15.10
N VAL A 70 -12.68 -12.28 -16.21
CA VAL A 70 -13.00 -12.79 -17.56
C VAL A 70 -11.84 -13.63 -18.11
N ALA A 71 -12.14 -14.80 -18.67
CA ALA A 71 -11.15 -15.68 -19.28
C ALA A 71 -10.73 -15.18 -20.68
N GLY A 72 -9.44 -14.84 -20.86
CA GLY A 72 -8.84 -14.60 -22.18
C GLY A 72 -7.77 -13.48 -22.21
N GLY A 73 -6.70 -13.67 -22.99
CA GLY A 73 -5.61 -12.70 -23.20
C GLY A 73 -4.40 -12.87 -22.27
N SER A 74 -3.32 -12.11 -22.51
CA SER A 74 -2.09 -12.12 -21.69
C SER A 74 -2.25 -11.48 -20.30
N GLN A 75 -3.44 -10.98 -19.96
CA GLN A 75 -3.78 -10.29 -18.72
C GLN A 75 -4.89 -11.02 -17.90
N ALA A 76 -5.19 -12.28 -18.21
CA ALA A 76 -6.17 -13.05 -17.45
C ALA A 76 -5.70 -13.28 -16.00
N PRO A 77 -6.60 -13.26 -15.00
CA PRO A 77 -6.23 -13.54 -13.61
C PRO A 77 -5.64 -14.94 -13.45
N LYS A 78 -4.64 -15.05 -12.58
CA LYS A 78 -3.92 -16.30 -12.38
C LYS A 78 -4.77 -17.33 -11.64
N THR A 79 -4.84 -18.54 -12.18
CA THR A 79 -5.60 -19.66 -11.61
C THR A 79 -4.69 -20.49 -10.71
N LEU A 80 -5.16 -20.78 -9.49
CA LEU A 80 -4.44 -21.56 -8.49
C LEU A 80 -5.08 -22.96 -8.38
N LEU A 81 -4.26 -24.00 -8.48
CA LEU A 81 -4.69 -25.39 -8.34
C LEU A 81 -4.17 -25.99 -7.02
N PHE A 82 -5.04 -26.64 -6.27
CA PHE A 82 -4.68 -27.54 -5.17
C PHE A 82 -4.83 -28.98 -5.65
N ASN A 83 -3.76 -29.77 -5.50
CA ASN A 83 -3.73 -31.18 -5.86
C ASN A 83 -3.55 -32.08 -4.64
N GLY A 84 -4.35 -33.14 -4.60
CA GLY A 84 -4.09 -34.25 -3.70
C GLY A 84 -4.79 -35.55 -4.06
N HIS A 85 -4.19 -36.67 -3.67
CA HIS A 85 -4.69 -38.02 -3.85
C HIS A 85 -5.53 -38.51 -2.66
N LEU A 86 -6.41 -39.46 -2.94
CA LEU A 86 -7.32 -40.07 -1.96
C LEU A 86 -7.04 -41.55 -1.73
N ASP A 87 -6.21 -42.19 -2.57
CA ASP A 87 -5.93 -43.61 -2.46
C ASP A 87 -4.88 -43.92 -1.38
N THR A 88 -5.09 -45.00 -0.64
CA THR A 88 -4.20 -45.39 0.46
C THR A 88 -3.52 -46.73 0.19
N ASN A 89 -2.37 -46.92 0.83
CA ASN A 89 -1.76 -48.23 0.94
C ASN A 89 -2.64 -49.18 1.77
N PRO A 90 -2.48 -50.51 1.60
CA PRO A 90 -3.07 -51.49 2.50
C PRO A 90 -2.67 -51.25 3.96
N VAL A 91 -3.59 -51.50 4.89
CA VAL A 91 -3.32 -51.43 6.33
C VAL A 91 -2.28 -52.50 6.70
N SER A 92 -1.20 -52.07 7.34
CA SER A 92 -0.16 -52.93 7.90
C SER A 92 -0.56 -53.50 9.27
N GLU A 93 0.16 -54.53 9.73
CA GLU A 93 0.00 -55.05 11.10
C GLU A 93 0.58 -54.09 12.15
N GLY A 94 0.07 -54.13 13.38
CA GLY A 94 0.64 -53.42 14.53
C GLY A 94 -0.05 -52.11 14.93
N TRP A 95 -1.23 -51.82 14.38
CA TRP A 95 -2.05 -50.67 14.81
C TRP A 95 -2.58 -50.86 16.22
N THR A 96 -2.51 -49.81 17.04
CA THR A 96 -3.05 -49.78 18.40
C THR A 96 -4.42 -49.09 18.47
N VAL A 97 -4.73 -48.27 17.47
CA VAL A 97 -6.06 -47.66 17.23
C VAL A 97 -6.69 -48.25 15.96
N ASP A 98 -8.01 -48.12 15.79
CA ASP A 98 -8.63 -48.56 14.53
C ASP A 98 -8.16 -47.66 13.38
N PRO A 99 -7.48 -48.21 12.34
CA PRO A 99 -6.96 -47.43 11.22
C PRO A 99 -8.02 -46.66 10.43
N TRP A 100 -9.30 -47.02 10.57
CA TRP A 100 -10.40 -46.42 9.83
C TRP A 100 -11.28 -45.50 10.67
N GLU A 101 -11.11 -45.46 11.99
CA GLU A 101 -12.00 -44.69 12.88
C GLU A 101 -11.93 -43.18 12.61
N GLY A 102 -10.77 -42.67 12.15
CA GLY A 102 -10.53 -41.23 12.08
C GLY A 102 -10.47 -40.62 13.48
N LYS A 103 -9.86 -41.34 14.42
CA LYS A 103 -9.82 -40.98 15.84
C LYS A 103 -9.12 -39.65 16.04
N ILE A 104 -9.72 -38.78 16.85
CA ILE A 104 -9.17 -37.48 17.24
C ILE A 104 -8.88 -37.53 18.75
N ASP A 105 -7.67 -37.14 19.16
CA ASP A 105 -7.34 -36.83 20.55
C ASP A 105 -6.91 -35.35 20.69
N GLU A 106 -6.31 -34.97 21.82
CA GLU A 106 -5.92 -33.58 22.09
C GLU A 106 -4.78 -33.08 21.18
N GLU A 107 -3.93 -33.97 20.67
CA GLU A 107 -2.72 -33.61 19.92
C GLU A 107 -2.80 -34.03 18.44
N PHE A 108 -3.47 -35.15 18.16
CA PHE A 108 -3.39 -35.84 16.87
C PHE A 108 -4.76 -36.29 16.34
N ILE A 109 -4.83 -36.36 15.01
CA ILE A 109 -5.81 -37.17 14.29
C ILE A 109 -5.12 -38.40 13.68
N TYR A 110 -5.72 -39.57 13.87
CA TYR A 110 -5.17 -40.87 13.46
C TYR A 110 -6.01 -41.48 12.34
N GLY A 111 -5.33 -42.19 11.44
CA GLY A 111 -6.01 -42.93 10.38
C GLY A 111 -5.09 -43.31 9.23
N ILE A 112 -5.40 -44.40 8.55
CA ILE A 112 -4.65 -44.80 7.36
C ILE A 112 -4.82 -43.74 6.26
N GLY A 113 -3.69 -43.28 5.71
CA GLY A 113 -3.66 -42.21 4.73
C GLY A 113 -3.99 -40.82 5.28
N VAL A 114 -4.11 -40.63 6.61
CA VAL A 114 -4.28 -39.28 7.18
C VAL A 114 -3.06 -38.41 6.89
N SER A 115 -1.85 -38.94 6.99
CA SER A 115 -0.62 -38.28 6.61
C SER A 115 -0.39 -38.36 5.10
N ASN A 116 -0.80 -39.44 4.43
CA ASN A 116 -0.62 -39.62 2.98
C ASN A 116 -1.95 -39.91 2.26
N MET A 117 -2.74 -38.91 1.88
CA MET A 117 -2.59 -37.46 2.08
C MET A 117 -3.93 -36.78 2.38
N LYS A 118 -4.84 -37.51 3.04
CA LYS A 118 -6.22 -37.08 3.29
C LYS A 118 -6.29 -35.78 4.10
N SER A 119 -5.34 -35.53 5.01
CA SER A 119 -5.25 -34.26 5.74
C SER A 119 -4.94 -33.07 4.83
N GLY A 120 -4.04 -33.21 3.85
CA GLY A 120 -3.81 -32.18 2.83
C GLY A 120 -5.07 -31.91 2.01
N CYS A 121 -5.74 -32.98 1.55
CA CYS A 121 -7.01 -32.94 0.83
C CYS A 121 -8.13 -32.20 1.58
N ALA A 122 -8.27 -32.44 2.88
CA ALA A 122 -9.21 -31.73 3.73
C ALA A 122 -8.77 -30.28 3.99
N ALA A 123 -7.47 -30.01 4.14
CA ALA A 123 -6.97 -28.69 4.50
C ALA A 123 -7.31 -27.62 3.44
N TYR A 124 -7.07 -27.90 2.16
CA TYR A 124 -7.40 -26.92 1.12
C TYR A 124 -8.90 -26.82 0.84
N PHE A 125 -9.69 -27.87 1.15
CA PHE A 125 -11.15 -27.77 1.15
C PHE A 125 -11.62 -26.76 2.20
N CYS A 126 -11.21 -26.95 3.45
CA CYS A 126 -11.59 -26.11 4.58
C CYS A 126 -11.14 -24.66 4.38
N ALA A 127 -9.96 -24.45 3.78
CA ALA A 127 -9.49 -23.12 3.43
C ALA A 127 -10.42 -22.40 2.44
N VAL A 128 -10.87 -23.09 1.39
CA VAL A 128 -11.82 -22.55 0.41
C VAL A 128 -13.20 -22.34 1.03
N GLU A 129 -13.69 -23.29 1.82
CA GLU A 129 -14.97 -23.18 2.52
C GLU A 129 -15.01 -21.97 3.47
N ALA A 130 -14.00 -21.79 4.31
CA ALA A 130 -13.93 -20.68 5.25
C ALA A 130 -13.87 -19.32 4.53
N LEU A 131 -13.14 -19.22 3.41
CA LEU A 131 -13.12 -18.00 2.58
C LEU A 131 -14.45 -17.76 1.86
N LEU A 132 -15.13 -18.81 1.41
CA LEU A 132 -16.46 -18.71 0.82
C LEU A 132 -17.49 -18.21 1.83
N GLN A 133 -17.50 -18.79 3.03
CA GLN A 133 -18.44 -18.44 4.11
C GLN A 133 -18.23 -17.01 4.61
N SER A 134 -17.00 -16.48 4.53
CA SER A 134 -16.73 -15.06 4.85
C SER A 134 -17.20 -14.08 3.76
N GLY A 135 -17.71 -14.57 2.63
CA GLY A 135 -18.11 -13.76 1.49
C GLY A 135 -16.96 -13.31 0.60
N TRP A 136 -15.73 -13.76 0.86
CA TRP A 136 -14.57 -13.51 0.01
C TRP A 136 -14.68 -14.30 -1.30
N ARG A 137 -14.11 -13.79 -2.40
CA ARG A 137 -14.03 -14.51 -3.68
C ARG A 137 -12.73 -14.22 -4.45
N PRO A 138 -12.10 -15.22 -5.09
CA PRO A 138 -10.87 -15.05 -5.85
C PRO A 138 -11.11 -14.39 -7.21
N LYS A 139 -10.04 -13.84 -7.80
CA LYS A 139 -10.08 -13.28 -9.17
C LYS A 139 -9.96 -14.37 -10.23
N GLY A 140 -8.92 -15.19 -10.12
CA GLY A 140 -8.75 -16.41 -10.93
C GLY A 140 -9.50 -17.57 -10.30
N ASP A 141 -9.67 -18.64 -11.07
CA ASP A 141 -10.29 -19.84 -10.54
C ASP A 141 -9.38 -20.45 -9.45
N VAL A 142 -9.99 -20.97 -8.39
CA VAL A 142 -9.31 -21.86 -7.46
C VAL A 142 -9.82 -23.27 -7.75
N VAL A 143 -8.93 -24.14 -8.23
CA VAL A 143 -9.26 -25.49 -8.68
C VAL A 143 -8.82 -26.48 -7.63
N LEU A 144 -9.74 -27.30 -7.14
CA LEU A 144 -9.49 -28.35 -6.16
C LEU A 144 -9.55 -29.68 -6.90
N THR A 145 -8.45 -30.43 -6.92
CA THR A 145 -8.40 -31.75 -7.55
C THR A 145 -8.13 -32.84 -6.52
N TYR A 146 -9.00 -33.83 -6.50
CA TYR A 146 -8.89 -35.04 -5.70
C TYR A 146 -8.68 -36.24 -6.63
N VAL A 147 -7.45 -36.72 -6.70
CA VAL A 147 -7.03 -37.76 -7.65
C VAL A 147 -6.92 -39.13 -6.99
N VAL A 148 -6.85 -40.18 -7.82
CA VAL A 148 -6.57 -41.55 -7.37
C VAL A 148 -5.51 -42.22 -8.24
N GLY A 149 -4.79 -43.19 -7.69
CA GLY A 149 -3.71 -43.88 -8.38
C GLY A 149 -2.40 -43.10 -8.39
N GLU A 150 -2.17 -42.24 -7.40
CA GLU A 150 -0.85 -41.63 -7.18
C GLU A 150 0.21 -42.72 -6.98
N LEU A 151 -0.13 -43.75 -6.18
CA LEU A 151 0.71 -44.89 -5.86
C LEU A 151 1.09 -45.78 -7.07
N GLN A 152 0.57 -45.50 -8.27
CA GLN A 152 0.96 -46.16 -9.53
C GLN A 152 1.62 -45.17 -10.50
N GLY A 153 2.39 -44.22 -9.98
CA GLY A 153 3.12 -43.25 -10.79
C GLY A 153 2.26 -42.06 -11.24
N GLY A 154 1.18 -41.75 -10.54
CA GLY A 154 0.40 -40.52 -10.78
C GLY A 154 -0.62 -40.65 -11.91
N VAL A 155 -1.15 -41.86 -12.15
CA VAL A 155 -2.06 -42.11 -13.29
C VAL A 155 -3.34 -41.27 -13.22
N GLY A 156 -3.81 -40.91 -12.02
CA GLY A 156 -4.95 -40.02 -11.83
C GLY A 156 -4.67 -38.59 -12.28
N THR A 157 -3.57 -37.99 -11.82
CA THR A 157 -3.17 -36.65 -12.23
C THR A 157 -2.87 -36.59 -13.73
N MET A 158 -2.20 -37.60 -14.29
CA MET A 158 -2.01 -37.72 -15.74
C MET A 158 -3.33 -37.80 -16.50
N ALA A 159 -4.31 -38.56 -16.02
CA ALA A 159 -5.63 -38.61 -16.64
C ALA A 159 -6.32 -37.23 -16.62
N LEU A 160 -6.17 -36.42 -15.57
CA LEU A 160 -6.70 -35.05 -15.56
C LEU A 160 -6.04 -34.13 -16.60
N ILE A 161 -4.73 -34.30 -16.79
CA ILE A 161 -3.94 -33.56 -17.79
C ILE A 161 -4.40 -33.94 -19.21
N ASP A 162 -4.49 -35.25 -19.48
CA ASP A 162 -4.89 -35.80 -20.79
C ASP A 162 -6.33 -35.42 -21.16
N GLN A 163 -7.23 -35.38 -20.17
CA GLN A 163 -8.61 -34.93 -20.35
C GLN A 163 -8.76 -33.40 -20.46
N GLY A 164 -7.66 -32.66 -20.31
CA GLY A 164 -7.61 -31.21 -20.41
C GLY A 164 -8.38 -30.43 -19.34
N ARG A 165 -8.49 -31.00 -18.15
CA ARG A 165 -9.27 -30.41 -17.05
C ARG A 165 -8.53 -29.35 -16.25
N VAL A 166 -7.20 -29.42 -16.24
CA VAL A 166 -6.34 -28.58 -15.38
C VAL A 166 -5.41 -27.65 -16.16
N GLN A 167 -5.46 -27.67 -17.50
CA GLN A 167 -4.55 -26.94 -18.41
C GLN A 167 -4.59 -25.40 -18.26
N ARG A 168 -5.58 -24.87 -17.54
CA ARG A 168 -5.76 -23.42 -17.32
C ARG A 168 -5.14 -22.91 -16.02
N ALA A 169 -4.62 -23.78 -15.15
CA ALA A 169 -3.98 -23.33 -13.93
C ALA A 169 -2.58 -22.77 -14.20
N ASP A 170 -2.24 -21.68 -13.52
CA ASP A 170 -0.92 -21.05 -13.62
C ASP A 170 0.00 -21.51 -12.49
N TYR A 171 -0.60 -21.73 -11.31
CA TYR A 171 0.10 -22.17 -10.12
C TYR A 171 -0.49 -23.47 -9.58
N PHE A 172 0.34 -24.28 -8.91
CA PHE A 172 -0.15 -25.40 -8.11
C PHE A 172 0.43 -25.43 -6.68
N VAL A 173 -0.37 -25.96 -5.75
CA VAL A 173 0.10 -26.49 -4.47
C VAL A 173 -0.22 -27.98 -4.46
N ASN A 174 0.80 -28.82 -4.38
CA ASN A 174 0.63 -30.26 -4.24
C ASN A 174 0.79 -30.62 -2.76
N CYS A 175 -0.26 -31.18 -2.15
CA CYS A 175 -0.32 -31.29 -0.70
C CYS A 175 0.33 -32.55 -0.13
N GLU A 176 1.42 -33.05 -0.75
CA GLU A 176 2.17 -34.18 -0.16
C GLU A 176 2.56 -33.88 1.29
N PRO A 177 2.65 -34.91 2.13
CA PRO A 177 3.12 -34.75 3.49
C PRO A 177 4.54 -34.19 3.55
N SER A 178 4.67 -32.95 4.04
CA SER A 178 5.95 -32.27 4.23
C SER A 178 6.17 -31.69 5.63
N ASP A 179 5.30 -32.02 6.59
CA ASP A 179 5.20 -31.36 7.90
C ASP A 179 5.12 -29.83 7.72
N ILE A 180 4.25 -29.38 6.80
CA ILE A 180 4.05 -27.97 6.39
C ILE A 180 5.32 -27.24 5.89
N LYS A 181 6.38 -27.97 5.53
CA LYS A 181 7.58 -27.40 4.89
C LYS A 181 7.37 -27.21 3.39
N ALA A 182 8.08 -26.25 2.82
CA ALA A 182 7.98 -25.86 1.42
C ALA A 182 9.01 -26.61 0.56
N VAL A 183 8.60 -27.69 -0.11
CA VAL A 183 9.49 -28.44 -1.01
C VAL A 183 9.40 -27.84 -2.41
N THR A 184 10.52 -27.29 -2.89
CA THR A 184 10.61 -26.70 -4.24
C THR A 184 11.40 -27.56 -5.22
N MET A 185 11.91 -28.72 -4.76
CA MET A 185 12.64 -29.66 -5.59
C MET A 185 12.53 -31.09 -5.05
N HIS A 186 12.26 -32.05 -5.93
CA HIS A 186 12.28 -33.49 -5.60
C HIS A 186 12.85 -34.32 -6.74
N ALA A 187 13.22 -35.56 -6.42
CA ALA A 187 13.90 -36.49 -7.32
C ALA A 187 12.92 -37.29 -8.19
N GLU A 188 13.34 -37.62 -9.40
CA GLU A 188 12.71 -38.68 -10.20
C GLU A 188 13.27 -40.04 -9.80
N ALA A 189 12.47 -41.09 -9.99
CA ALA A 189 12.81 -42.46 -9.70
C ALA A 189 13.12 -43.27 -10.97
N LEU A 190 14.06 -44.21 -10.89
CA LEU A 190 14.11 -45.36 -11.79
C LEU A 190 14.33 -46.66 -11.01
N VAL A 191 13.99 -47.78 -11.65
CA VAL A 191 14.18 -49.13 -11.12
C VAL A 191 15.18 -49.88 -12.02
N PHE A 192 16.14 -50.57 -11.40
CA PHE A 192 17.18 -51.32 -12.09
C PHE A 192 17.29 -52.74 -11.57
N GLU A 193 17.78 -53.63 -12.44
CA GLU A 193 18.05 -55.04 -12.14
C GLU A 193 19.48 -55.38 -12.56
N ILE A 194 20.15 -56.20 -11.73
CA ILE A 194 21.50 -56.66 -11.97
C ILE A 194 21.52 -58.18 -11.79
N GLU A 195 21.97 -58.91 -12.81
CA GLU A 195 22.23 -60.35 -12.71
C GLU A 195 23.74 -60.59 -12.82
N ILE A 196 24.33 -61.18 -11.79
CA ILE A 196 25.75 -61.51 -11.68
C ILE A 196 25.89 -63.01 -11.89
N ILE A 197 26.80 -63.41 -12.77
CA ILE A 197 27.18 -64.79 -13.05
C ILE A 197 28.65 -64.99 -12.66
N GLY A 198 28.89 -65.73 -11.59
CA GLY A 198 30.19 -66.11 -11.07
C GLY A 198 30.67 -67.48 -11.54
N VAL A 199 31.61 -68.06 -10.79
CA VAL A 199 32.19 -69.38 -11.08
C VAL A 199 32.05 -70.26 -9.84
N THR A 200 31.25 -71.33 -9.92
CA THR A 200 31.01 -72.22 -8.79
C THR A 200 32.12 -73.24 -8.57
N ARG A 201 32.44 -73.52 -7.30
CA ARG A 201 33.19 -74.69 -6.82
C ARG A 201 32.58 -75.22 -5.53
N HIS A 202 32.90 -76.45 -5.17
CA HIS A 202 32.67 -76.94 -3.81
C HIS A 202 33.54 -76.15 -2.82
N MET A 203 33.08 -76.00 -1.57
CA MET A 203 33.75 -75.27 -0.48
C MET A 203 35.22 -75.69 -0.28
N SER A 204 35.56 -76.94 -0.60
CA SER A 204 36.93 -77.46 -0.51
C SER A 204 37.91 -76.88 -1.53
N ALA A 205 37.43 -76.19 -2.58
CA ALA A 205 38.22 -75.52 -3.60
C ALA A 205 37.71 -74.08 -3.79
N LYS A 206 37.39 -73.42 -2.67
CA LYS A 206 36.77 -72.09 -2.66
C LYS A 206 37.64 -71.04 -3.35
N GLU A 207 38.96 -71.18 -3.26
CA GLU A 207 39.93 -70.26 -3.86
C GLU A 207 39.91 -70.26 -5.40
N GLU A 208 39.32 -71.29 -6.02
CA GLU A 208 39.11 -71.38 -7.47
C GLU A 208 37.71 -70.89 -7.91
N ALA A 209 36.86 -70.48 -6.97
CA ALA A 209 35.53 -69.94 -7.24
C ALA A 209 35.54 -68.40 -7.30
N SER A 210 34.52 -67.87 -7.98
CA SER A 210 34.19 -66.44 -7.99
C SER A 210 32.78 -66.28 -7.46
N ASP A 211 32.68 -65.93 -6.18
CA ASP A 211 31.43 -65.92 -5.42
C ASP A 211 30.53 -64.74 -5.81
N ALA A 212 29.41 -65.03 -6.45
CA ALA A 212 28.45 -64.02 -6.91
C ALA A 212 27.75 -63.29 -5.74
N ILE A 213 27.60 -63.95 -4.58
CA ILE A 213 27.01 -63.31 -3.39
C ILE A 213 27.98 -62.27 -2.83
N LEU A 214 29.28 -62.56 -2.75
CA LEU A 214 30.27 -61.59 -2.26
C LEU A 214 30.35 -60.35 -3.16
N ALA A 215 30.36 -60.53 -4.48
CA ALA A 215 30.30 -59.42 -5.42
C ALA A 215 29.01 -58.61 -5.26
N GLY A 216 27.87 -59.28 -5.06
CA GLY A 216 26.58 -58.64 -4.77
C GLY A 216 26.62 -57.81 -3.47
N CYS A 217 27.19 -58.34 -2.39
CA CYS A 217 27.36 -57.62 -1.13
C CYS A 217 28.22 -56.36 -1.29
N GLU A 218 29.31 -56.45 -2.06
CA GLU A 218 30.15 -55.28 -2.34
C GLU A 218 29.41 -54.23 -3.16
N LEU A 219 28.64 -54.64 -4.17
CA LEU A 219 27.81 -53.72 -4.97
C LEU A 219 26.78 -52.99 -4.10
N ILE A 220 26.07 -53.70 -3.23
CA ILE A 220 25.06 -53.09 -2.33
C ILE A 220 25.69 -51.97 -1.50
N LEU A 221 26.87 -52.21 -0.91
CA LEU A 221 27.56 -51.22 -0.07
C LEU A 221 28.07 -50.00 -0.84
N GLN A 222 28.42 -50.15 -2.11
CA GLN A 222 28.84 -49.02 -2.95
C GLN A 222 27.63 -48.27 -3.53
N MET A 223 26.58 -48.99 -3.91
CA MET A 223 25.34 -48.41 -4.44
C MET A 223 24.67 -47.49 -3.42
N ASP A 224 24.62 -47.86 -2.14
CA ASP A 224 24.06 -47.02 -1.07
C ASP A 224 24.71 -45.62 -0.98
N LYS A 225 25.95 -45.49 -1.44
CA LYS A 225 26.74 -44.25 -1.43
C LYS A 225 26.77 -43.52 -2.76
N MET A 226 26.09 -44.05 -3.78
CA MET A 226 26.17 -43.49 -5.13
C MET A 226 25.60 -42.08 -5.20
N LYS A 227 26.35 -41.25 -5.92
CA LYS A 227 25.90 -39.99 -6.50
C LYS A 227 26.04 -40.11 -8.00
N PHE A 228 25.11 -39.50 -8.72
CA PHE A 228 25.02 -39.61 -10.17
C PHE A 228 25.67 -38.42 -10.84
N ARG A 229 26.24 -38.62 -12.04
CA ARG A 229 26.88 -37.57 -12.83
C ARG A 229 25.87 -36.54 -13.33
N GLY A 230 26.32 -35.30 -13.52
CA GLY A 230 25.53 -34.26 -14.19
C GLY A 230 24.53 -33.50 -13.31
N ALA A 231 24.63 -33.58 -11.97
CA ALA A 231 23.88 -32.68 -11.09
C ALA A 231 24.30 -31.21 -11.34
N LYS A 232 23.33 -30.30 -11.48
CA LYS A 232 23.60 -28.88 -11.78
C LYS A 232 24.33 -28.14 -10.64
N SER A 233 24.14 -28.57 -9.40
CA SER A 233 24.75 -27.98 -8.21
C SER A 233 24.82 -28.99 -7.06
N SER A 234 25.51 -28.62 -5.97
CA SER A 234 25.52 -29.41 -4.73
C SER A 234 24.13 -29.56 -4.10
N GLU A 235 23.22 -28.59 -4.32
CA GLU A 235 21.83 -28.72 -3.88
C GLU A 235 21.08 -29.80 -4.66
N HIS A 236 21.30 -29.89 -5.98
CA HIS A 236 20.73 -30.95 -6.83
C HIS A 236 21.20 -32.32 -6.39
N GLU A 237 22.49 -32.48 -6.06
CA GLU A 237 23.07 -33.74 -5.62
C GLU A 237 22.45 -34.29 -4.32
N LYS A 238 21.78 -33.44 -3.52
CA LYS A 238 21.04 -33.88 -2.32
C LYS A 238 19.86 -34.79 -2.66
N CYS A 239 19.27 -34.67 -3.85
CA CYS A 239 18.22 -35.56 -4.34
C CYS A 239 18.74 -36.96 -4.73
N ASN A 240 20.05 -37.12 -4.89
CA ASN A 240 20.63 -38.40 -5.31
C ASN A 240 20.66 -39.41 -4.19
N ARG A 241 20.00 -40.54 -4.42
CA ARG A 241 19.99 -41.70 -3.54
C ARG A 241 19.83 -42.98 -4.35
N CYS A 242 20.47 -44.05 -3.93
CA CYS A 242 20.34 -45.36 -4.57
C CYS A 242 20.20 -46.42 -3.48
N SER A 243 19.38 -47.43 -3.72
CA SER A 243 19.18 -48.51 -2.78
C SER A 243 18.90 -49.82 -3.51
N VAL A 244 19.48 -50.91 -3.03
CA VAL A 244 19.15 -52.27 -3.47
C VAL A 244 18.20 -52.87 -2.45
N GLY A 245 16.96 -53.14 -2.87
CA GLY A 245 15.91 -53.67 -2.01
C GLY A 245 15.75 -55.19 -2.09
N VAL A 246 16.26 -55.81 -3.15
CA VAL A 246 16.13 -57.26 -3.40
C VAL A 246 17.49 -57.86 -3.67
N VAL A 247 17.79 -58.98 -3.01
CA VAL A 247 18.99 -59.79 -3.20
C VAL A 247 18.60 -61.26 -3.17
N HIS A 248 18.89 -62.00 -4.24
CA HIS A 248 18.69 -63.46 -4.28
C HIS A 248 19.88 -64.11 -4.97
N GLY A 249 20.71 -64.80 -4.20
CA GLY A 249 21.89 -65.49 -4.72
C GLY A 249 21.94 -66.94 -4.26
N ALA A 250 22.23 -67.85 -5.19
CA ALA A 250 22.27 -69.28 -4.98
C ALA A 250 23.00 -69.98 -6.13
N LEU A 251 22.99 -71.32 -6.14
CA LEU A 251 23.64 -72.12 -7.16
C LEU A 251 22.77 -72.24 -8.43
N GLY A 252 23.33 -71.90 -9.59
CA GLY A 252 22.69 -71.99 -10.89
C GLY A 252 21.56 -70.98 -11.11
N LYS A 253 21.11 -70.84 -12.36
CA LYS A 253 20.06 -69.86 -12.75
C LYS A 253 18.70 -70.12 -12.11
N ASP A 254 18.46 -71.35 -11.68
CA ASP A 254 17.25 -71.76 -10.95
C ASP A 254 17.34 -71.47 -9.45
N LEU A 255 18.45 -70.88 -8.98
CA LEU A 255 18.69 -70.47 -7.60
C LEU A 255 18.50 -71.63 -6.61
N VAL A 256 19.26 -72.70 -6.79
CA VAL A 256 19.18 -73.93 -6.00
C VAL A 256 19.75 -73.69 -4.59
N GLU A 257 18.88 -73.74 -3.57
CA GLU A 257 19.23 -73.36 -2.19
C GLU A 257 19.70 -74.53 -1.31
N TRP A 258 19.35 -75.78 -1.64
CA TRP A 258 19.61 -76.93 -0.75
C TRP A 258 21.09 -77.32 -0.60
N ARG A 259 21.99 -76.74 -1.41
CA ARG A 259 23.41 -77.16 -1.50
C ARG A 259 24.41 -76.05 -1.13
N PRO A 260 24.46 -75.63 0.15
CA PRO A 260 25.30 -74.50 0.60
C PRO A 260 26.81 -74.78 0.56
N ALA A 261 27.22 -76.04 0.40
CA ALA A 261 28.63 -76.39 0.22
C ALA A 261 29.16 -76.07 -1.19
N GLN A 262 28.33 -75.59 -2.13
CA GLN A 262 28.80 -75.01 -3.39
C GLN A 262 28.73 -73.48 -3.31
N VAL A 263 29.83 -72.83 -3.71
CA VAL A 263 29.91 -71.37 -3.82
C VAL A 263 28.89 -70.91 -4.88
N ALA A 264 28.11 -69.87 -4.55
CA ALA A 264 27.08 -69.34 -5.41
C ALA A 264 27.68 -68.71 -6.68
N ASP A 265 27.14 -69.09 -7.82
CA ASP A 265 27.51 -68.57 -9.15
C ASP A 265 26.42 -67.70 -9.76
N VAL A 266 25.28 -67.49 -9.10
CA VAL A 266 24.26 -66.54 -9.53
C VAL A 266 23.85 -65.64 -8.37
N CYS A 267 23.78 -64.34 -8.62
CA CYS A 267 23.21 -63.35 -7.70
C CYS A 267 22.39 -62.32 -8.48
N ARG A 268 21.11 -62.18 -8.14
CA ARG A 268 20.19 -61.20 -8.71
C ARG A 268 19.92 -60.10 -7.70
N LEU A 269 20.07 -58.86 -8.14
CA LEU A 269 19.81 -57.66 -7.37
C LEU A 269 18.72 -56.85 -8.08
N ALA A 270 17.80 -56.27 -7.32
CA ALA A 270 16.91 -55.22 -7.83
C ALA A 270 16.91 -54.03 -6.87
N GLY A 271 16.93 -52.83 -7.45
CA GLY A 271 17.06 -51.59 -6.68
C GLY A 271 16.38 -50.41 -7.35
N SER A 272 16.38 -49.28 -6.65
CA SER A 272 15.86 -48.02 -7.15
C SER A 272 16.88 -46.90 -6.95
N ALA A 273 16.96 -46.03 -7.95
CA ALA A 273 17.76 -44.81 -7.93
C ALA A 273 16.84 -43.59 -8.00
N ARG A 274 17.18 -42.58 -7.22
CA ARG A 274 16.57 -41.24 -7.18
C ARG A 274 17.58 -40.26 -7.75
N TYR A 275 17.19 -39.45 -8.74
CA TYR A 275 18.08 -38.49 -9.39
C TYR A 275 17.43 -37.11 -9.55
N ALA A 276 18.28 -36.08 -9.58
CA ALA A 276 17.84 -34.69 -9.53
C ALA A 276 17.37 -34.14 -10.90
N PRO A 277 16.63 -33.01 -10.90
CA PRO A 277 16.39 -32.24 -12.11
C PRO A 277 17.68 -31.94 -12.90
N GLY A 278 17.64 -32.19 -14.21
CA GLY A 278 18.80 -32.05 -15.10
C GLY A 278 19.64 -33.32 -15.28
N GLN A 279 19.46 -34.35 -14.44
CA GLN A 279 20.03 -35.67 -14.64
C GLN A 279 19.05 -36.57 -15.42
N THR A 280 19.55 -37.57 -16.13
CA THR A 280 18.72 -38.45 -16.98
C THR A 280 18.83 -39.91 -16.57
N GLN A 281 17.79 -40.70 -16.85
CA GLN A 281 17.82 -42.15 -16.64
C GLN A 281 19.04 -42.79 -17.30
N ASP A 282 19.38 -42.37 -18.52
CA ASP A 282 20.56 -42.87 -19.23
C ASP A 282 21.87 -42.57 -18.50
N SER A 283 22.03 -41.35 -17.97
CA SER A 283 23.23 -40.99 -17.20
C SER A 283 23.35 -41.82 -15.92
N VAL A 284 22.23 -42.04 -15.22
CA VAL A 284 22.16 -42.82 -13.98
C VAL A 284 22.44 -44.30 -14.26
N MET A 285 21.86 -44.87 -15.31
CA MET A 285 22.12 -46.24 -15.73
C MET A 285 23.56 -46.43 -16.19
N THR A 286 24.20 -45.40 -16.75
CA THR A 286 25.62 -45.42 -17.08
C THR A 286 26.48 -45.45 -15.82
N ASP A 287 26.19 -44.62 -14.82
CA ASP A 287 26.88 -44.68 -13.52
C ASP A 287 26.75 -46.04 -12.83
N ILE A 288 25.55 -46.64 -12.88
CA ILE A 288 25.30 -47.97 -12.31
C ILE A 288 26.12 -49.04 -13.05
N ARG A 289 26.15 -49.02 -14.39
CA ARG A 289 26.95 -49.95 -15.19
C ARG A 289 28.44 -49.83 -14.90
N GLU A 290 28.98 -48.62 -14.89
CA GLU A 290 30.40 -48.39 -14.60
C GLU A 290 30.78 -48.86 -13.19
N LEU A 291 29.90 -48.68 -12.20
CA LEU A 291 30.12 -49.24 -10.86
C LEU A 291 30.10 -50.78 -10.89
N VAL A 292 29.14 -51.37 -11.58
CA VAL A 292 29.03 -52.83 -11.73
C VAL A 292 30.30 -53.39 -12.37
N ASP A 293 30.71 -52.86 -13.52
CA ASP A 293 31.91 -53.30 -14.24
C ASP A 293 33.15 -53.23 -13.34
N LYS A 294 33.34 -52.10 -12.63
CA LYS A 294 34.45 -51.91 -11.70
C LYS A 294 34.51 -52.92 -10.56
N ILE A 295 33.36 -53.40 -10.06
CA ILE A 295 33.32 -54.43 -9.02
C ILE A 295 33.57 -55.81 -9.63
N ILE A 296 32.92 -56.12 -10.76
CA ILE A 296 33.04 -57.42 -11.44
C ILE A 296 34.47 -57.69 -11.90
N GLU A 297 35.23 -56.67 -12.33
CA GLU A 297 36.65 -56.79 -12.70
C GLU A 297 37.55 -57.37 -11.58
N LYS A 298 37.13 -57.29 -10.31
CA LYS A 298 37.87 -57.84 -9.17
C LYS A 298 37.73 -59.37 -9.05
N TYR A 299 36.74 -59.97 -9.71
CA TYR A 299 36.38 -61.37 -9.60
C TYR A 299 36.63 -62.09 -10.93
N PRO A 300 37.74 -62.86 -11.07
CA PRO A 300 38.10 -63.50 -12.34
C PRO A 300 36.99 -64.43 -12.86
N GLY A 301 36.67 -64.35 -14.17
CA GLY A 301 35.68 -65.22 -14.79
C GLY A 301 34.21 -64.89 -14.44
N MET A 302 33.96 -63.80 -13.71
CA MET A 302 32.62 -63.29 -13.42
C MET A 302 32.12 -62.39 -14.56
N SER A 303 30.81 -62.32 -14.75
CA SER A 303 30.14 -61.39 -15.66
C SER A 303 28.87 -60.85 -15.01
N ALA A 304 28.39 -59.69 -15.45
CA ALA A 304 27.12 -59.15 -14.99
C ALA A 304 26.33 -58.53 -16.15
N THR A 305 25.01 -58.47 -15.99
CA THR A 305 24.11 -57.70 -16.85
C THR A 305 23.35 -56.70 -16.01
N VAL A 306 23.19 -55.48 -16.54
CA VAL A 306 22.46 -54.39 -15.88
C VAL A 306 21.35 -53.94 -16.82
N SER A 307 20.11 -54.01 -16.35
CA SER A 307 18.93 -53.60 -17.11
C SER A 307 18.06 -52.64 -16.31
N GLN A 308 17.31 -51.80 -17.02
CA GLN A 308 16.31 -50.92 -16.42
C GLN A 308 14.95 -51.59 -16.53
N ARG A 309 14.17 -51.53 -15.46
CA ARG A 309 12.74 -51.86 -15.50
C ARG A 309 11.94 -50.59 -15.76
N PHE A 310 11.20 -50.57 -16.85
CA PHE A 310 10.37 -49.43 -17.22
C PHE A 310 8.99 -49.58 -16.55
N GLU A 311 8.77 -48.74 -15.54
CA GLU A 311 7.50 -48.59 -14.84
C GLU A 311 7.04 -47.12 -14.97
N PRO A 312 5.75 -46.80 -14.81
CA PRO A 312 5.30 -45.41 -14.71
C PRO A 312 6.05 -44.68 -13.58
N THR A 313 6.71 -43.56 -13.90
CA THR A 313 7.46 -42.74 -12.94
C THR A 313 6.84 -41.36 -12.80
N MET A 314 7.05 -40.76 -11.63
CA MET A 314 6.79 -39.33 -11.41
C MET A 314 8.05 -38.54 -11.74
N PRO A 315 7.98 -37.57 -12.68
CA PRO A 315 9.14 -36.78 -13.07
C PRO A 315 9.72 -35.95 -11.93
N ALA A 316 10.97 -35.52 -12.08
CA ALA A 316 11.58 -34.56 -11.17
C ALA A 316 10.97 -33.16 -11.39
N PHE A 317 10.89 -32.38 -10.31
CA PHE A 317 10.39 -31.00 -10.30
C PHE A 317 11.40 -30.05 -9.65
N GLU A 318 11.49 -28.83 -10.17
CA GLU A 318 12.34 -27.73 -9.68
C GLU A 318 11.62 -26.40 -9.91
N VAL A 319 11.30 -25.67 -8.84
CA VAL A 319 10.78 -24.30 -8.90
C VAL A 319 11.68 -23.35 -8.12
N SER A 320 11.88 -22.15 -8.66
CA SER A 320 12.71 -21.11 -8.07
C SER A 320 12.15 -20.69 -6.70
N PRO A 321 13.02 -20.54 -5.67
CA PRO A 321 12.62 -19.98 -4.37
C PRO A 321 12.01 -18.58 -4.45
N GLU A 322 12.32 -17.83 -5.51
CA GLU A 322 11.82 -16.49 -5.79
C GLU A 322 10.45 -16.49 -6.50
N SER A 323 9.93 -17.66 -6.92
CA SER A 323 8.61 -17.75 -7.52
C SER A 323 7.52 -17.20 -6.59
N ARG A 324 6.48 -16.61 -7.19
CA ARG A 324 5.36 -15.97 -6.48
C ARG A 324 4.67 -16.93 -5.52
N ILE A 325 4.47 -18.18 -5.93
CA ILE A 325 3.78 -19.19 -5.12
C ILE A 325 4.60 -19.53 -3.86
N VAL A 326 5.92 -19.66 -4.01
CA VAL A 326 6.86 -19.98 -2.92
C VAL A 326 6.96 -18.82 -1.93
N THR A 327 7.25 -17.61 -2.42
CA THR A 327 7.39 -16.42 -1.56
C THR A 327 6.09 -16.08 -0.83
N SER A 328 4.93 -16.28 -1.45
CA SER A 328 3.62 -16.03 -0.82
C SER A 328 3.32 -17.04 0.28
N LEU A 329 3.65 -18.32 0.09
CA LEU A 329 3.44 -19.37 1.10
C LEU A 329 4.41 -19.20 2.28
N ASN A 330 5.69 -18.91 2.02
CA ASN A 330 6.70 -18.63 3.06
C ASN A 330 6.28 -17.48 3.96
N LYS A 331 5.72 -16.41 3.37
CA LYS A 331 5.18 -15.28 4.13
C LYS A 331 3.96 -15.70 4.96
N ALA A 332 3.06 -16.52 4.42
CA ALA A 332 1.91 -17.03 5.16
C ALA A 332 2.34 -17.87 6.37
N TYR A 333 3.32 -18.76 6.19
CA TYR A 333 3.92 -19.54 7.29
C TYR A 333 4.51 -18.62 8.37
N ARG A 334 5.31 -17.63 7.98
CA ARG A 334 5.92 -16.67 8.93
C ARG A 334 4.88 -15.91 9.73
N GLU A 335 3.79 -15.48 9.09
CA GLU A 335 2.71 -14.76 9.76
C GLU A 335 1.91 -15.63 10.75
N ILE A 336 1.93 -16.95 10.60
CA ILE A 336 1.18 -17.90 11.46
C ILE A 336 2.09 -18.44 12.57
N ARG A 337 3.31 -18.83 12.24
CA ARG A 337 4.26 -19.48 13.17
C ARG A 337 5.30 -18.54 13.77
N ASN A 338 5.39 -17.30 13.27
CA ASN A 338 6.43 -16.34 13.63
C ASN A 338 7.86 -16.89 13.41
N GLN A 339 8.05 -17.68 12.35
CA GLN A 339 9.31 -18.35 12.00
C GLN A 339 9.50 -18.41 10.48
N GLU A 340 10.74 -18.53 10.02
CA GLU A 340 11.03 -18.78 8.60
C GLU A 340 10.57 -20.19 8.20
N GLN A 341 9.88 -20.30 7.06
CA GLN A 341 9.48 -21.60 6.53
C GLN A 341 10.70 -22.35 5.99
N PRO A 342 10.98 -23.59 6.46
CA PRO A 342 11.98 -24.43 5.82
C PRO A 342 11.57 -24.66 4.37
N THR A 343 12.40 -24.19 3.44
CA THR A 343 12.09 -24.15 2.00
C THR A 343 13.25 -24.68 1.17
N GLY A 344 12.98 -25.52 0.17
CA GLY A 344 13.99 -25.97 -0.80
C GLY A 344 14.03 -27.49 -0.99
N VAL A 345 15.25 -28.02 -1.04
CA VAL A 345 15.55 -29.47 -1.17
C VAL A 345 15.60 -30.09 0.22
N LEU A 346 14.50 -30.70 0.65
CA LEU A 346 14.35 -31.14 2.04
C LEU A 346 14.32 -32.66 2.13
N ALA A 347 15.25 -33.26 2.88
CA ALA A 347 15.17 -34.69 3.20
C ALA A 347 14.21 -34.92 4.38
N PRO A 348 13.42 -36.00 4.40
CA PRO A 348 13.33 -37.05 3.38
C PRO A 348 12.40 -36.75 2.19
N THR A 349 11.66 -35.63 2.19
CA THR A 349 10.57 -35.36 1.23
C THR A 349 11.02 -35.20 -0.21
N CYS A 350 12.25 -34.77 -0.46
CA CYS A 350 12.83 -34.68 -1.80
C CYS A 350 13.06 -36.04 -2.48
N PHE A 351 12.90 -37.17 -1.77
CA PHE A 351 13.07 -38.52 -2.34
C PHE A 351 11.74 -39.19 -2.74
N TYR A 352 10.61 -38.59 -2.41
CA TYR A 352 9.29 -39.16 -2.67
C TYR A 352 8.85 -38.87 -4.12
N GLY A 353 8.05 -39.78 -4.68
CA GLY A 353 7.25 -39.45 -5.85
C GLY A 353 6.24 -38.37 -5.47
N SER A 354 5.90 -37.50 -6.42
CA SER A 354 4.80 -36.56 -6.25
C SER A 354 4.21 -36.19 -7.60
N ASP A 355 2.90 -36.00 -7.63
CA ASP A 355 2.15 -35.49 -8.78
C ASP A 355 2.59 -34.07 -9.22
N ALA A 356 3.31 -33.34 -8.35
CA ALA A 356 3.97 -32.08 -8.68
C ALA A 356 4.86 -32.17 -9.94
N GLY A 357 5.56 -33.30 -10.11
CA GLY A 357 6.41 -33.55 -11.28
C GLY A 357 5.62 -33.57 -12.60
N HIS A 358 4.42 -34.15 -12.59
CA HIS A 358 3.54 -34.21 -13.76
C HIS A 358 2.99 -32.83 -14.14
N LEU A 359 2.51 -32.08 -13.13
CA LEU A 359 1.99 -30.73 -13.30
C LEU A 359 3.06 -29.77 -13.84
N PHE A 360 4.26 -29.82 -13.27
CA PHE A 360 5.39 -28.99 -13.69
C PHE A 360 5.90 -29.36 -15.09
N LYS A 361 6.26 -30.63 -15.32
CA LYS A 361 6.92 -31.04 -16.57
C LYS A 361 6.00 -30.99 -17.77
N THR A 362 4.71 -31.28 -17.59
CA THR A 362 3.76 -31.38 -18.70
C THR A 362 3.06 -30.06 -18.99
N LEU A 363 2.73 -29.28 -17.95
CA LEU A 363 1.96 -28.03 -18.10
C LEU A 363 2.80 -26.76 -17.89
N GLY A 364 4.04 -26.87 -17.42
CA GLY A 364 4.91 -25.72 -17.15
C GLY A 364 4.43 -24.85 -15.99
N MET A 365 3.55 -25.39 -15.12
CA MET A 365 3.04 -24.65 -13.96
C MET A 365 4.16 -24.45 -12.94
N GLU A 366 4.23 -23.25 -12.36
CA GLU A 366 5.05 -23.03 -11.17
C GLU A 366 4.26 -23.49 -9.94
N GLY A 367 4.88 -24.25 -9.05
CA GLY A 367 4.19 -24.75 -7.88
C GLY A 367 5.10 -25.10 -6.72
N ILE A 368 4.49 -25.63 -5.69
CA ILE A 368 5.16 -25.99 -4.44
C ILE A 368 4.53 -27.24 -3.86
N VAL A 369 5.35 -28.10 -3.27
CA VAL A 369 4.88 -29.23 -2.48
C VAL A 369 4.83 -28.81 -1.01
N CYS A 370 3.64 -28.79 -0.41
CA CYS A 370 3.44 -28.42 0.98
C CYS A 370 2.12 -28.97 1.50
N GLY A 371 2.18 -29.80 2.55
CA GLY A 371 1.01 -30.39 3.18
C GLY A 371 1.26 -30.81 4.63
N PRO A 372 0.20 -31.04 5.41
CA PRO A 372 0.32 -31.54 6.77
C PRO A 372 0.67 -33.04 6.78
N GLY A 373 1.38 -33.48 7.82
CA GLY A 373 1.89 -34.86 7.92
C GLY A 373 3.23 -35.08 7.21
N GLY A 374 3.89 -36.21 7.48
CA GLY A 374 5.24 -36.53 7.00
C GLY A 374 6.02 -37.37 8.00
N LYS A 375 6.19 -36.85 9.21
CA LYS A 375 6.88 -37.50 10.33
C LYS A 375 6.36 -38.92 10.66
N TYR A 376 5.06 -39.14 10.48
CA TYR A 376 4.37 -40.37 10.83
C TYR A 376 3.82 -41.14 9.62
N ASN A 377 4.31 -40.83 8.41
CA ASN A 377 3.81 -41.39 7.17
C ASN A 377 4.06 -42.92 7.06
N THR A 378 3.06 -43.65 6.52
CA THR A 378 3.16 -45.04 6.04
C THR A 378 3.62 -46.07 7.10
N ARG A 379 3.14 -45.94 8.33
CA ARG A 379 3.45 -46.84 9.45
C ARG A 379 2.21 -47.08 10.32
N PRO A 380 2.19 -48.10 11.19
CA PRO A 380 1.12 -48.26 12.17
C PRO A 380 0.94 -47.02 13.04
N ASP A 381 -0.32 -46.72 13.39
CA ASP A 381 -0.72 -45.48 14.07
C ASP A 381 -0.31 -44.21 13.29
N GLU A 382 -0.50 -44.24 11.96
CA GLU A 382 -0.33 -43.05 11.10
C GLU A 382 -1.22 -41.92 11.63
N LYS A 383 -0.62 -40.73 11.77
CA LYS A 383 -1.23 -39.57 12.43
C LYS A 383 -0.69 -38.24 11.95
N VAL A 384 -1.44 -37.16 12.20
CA VAL A 384 -1.05 -35.77 11.91
C VAL A 384 -1.29 -34.91 13.14
N ASP A 385 -0.32 -34.04 13.46
CA ASP A 385 -0.45 -33.02 14.50
C ASP A 385 -1.60 -32.06 14.13
N ILE A 386 -2.59 -31.91 15.03
CA ILE A 386 -3.78 -31.07 14.77
C ILE A 386 -3.36 -29.62 14.49
N VAL A 387 -2.35 -29.11 15.21
CA VAL A 387 -1.83 -27.75 15.02
C VAL A 387 -1.25 -27.55 13.61
N ASP A 388 -0.54 -28.54 13.07
CA ASP A 388 0.01 -28.46 11.72
C ASP A 388 -1.09 -28.51 10.66
N TYR A 389 -2.13 -29.32 10.87
CA TYR A 389 -3.31 -29.35 10.00
C TYR A 389 -4.05 -28.00 9.98
N ILE A 390 -4.34 -27.44 11.16
CA ILE A 390 -5.02 -26.15 11.31
C ILE A 390 -4.20 -24.99 10.73
N ASP A 391 -2.89 -24.96 10.97
CA ASP A 391 -2.05 -23.91 10.42
C ASP A 391 -1.87 -24.04 8.91
N CYS A 392 -1.87 -25.27 8.37
CA CYS A 392 -1.88 -25.48 6.93
C CYS A 392 -3.14 -24.88 6.28
N ILE A 393 -4.33 -25.06 6.89
CA ILE A 393 -5.59 -24.42 6.43
C ILE A 393 -5.41 -22.91 6.37
N LYS A 394 -4.95 -22.29 7.47
CA LYS A 394 -4.72 -20.84 7.57
C LYS A 394 -3.68 -20.36 6.54
N MET A 395 -2.63 -21.15 6.29
CA MET A 395 -1.60 -20.85 5.30
C MET A 395 -2.20 -20.82 3.89
N PHE A 396 -3.01 -21.81 3.52
CA PHE A 396 -3.65 -21.87 2.21
C PHE A 396 -4.65 -20.73 2.00
N MET A 397 -5.43 -20.36 3.02
CA MET A 397 -6.29 -19.18 2.97
C MET A 397 -5.51 -17.90 2.68
N ARG A 398 -4.40 -17.67 3.40
CA ARG A 398 -3.52 -16.51 3.18
C ARG A 398 -2.88 -16.53 1.81
N LEU A 399 -2.46 -17.70 1.32
CA LEU A 399 -1.88 -17.85 0.00
C LEU A 399 -2.86 -17.41 -1.09
N ILE A 400 -4.10 -17.90 -1.03
CA ILE A 400 -5.19 -17.57 -1.96
C ILE A 400 -5.39 -16.04 -2.02
N ILE A 401 -5.41 -15.35 -0.88
CA ILE A 401 -5.60 -13.89 -0.83
C ILE A 401 -4.36 -13.13 -1.32
N LYS A 402 -3.14 -13.53 -0.90
CA LYS A 402 -1.89 -12.82 -1.21
C LYS A 402 -1.59 -12.81 -2.70
N VAL A 403 -1.90 -13.91 -3.39
CA VAL A 403 -1.84 -13.93 -4.85
C VAL A 403 -2.73 -12.81 -5.38
N ALA A 404 -4.01 -12.71 -5.01
CA ALA A 404 -4.89 -11.65 -5.52
C ALA A 404 -4.46 -10.19 -5.21
N GLN A 405 -3.86 -9.91 -4.04
CA GLN A 405 -3.44 -8.54 -3.65
C GLN A 405 -2.28 -8.00 -4.50
N LYS A 406 -1.26 -8.83 -4.77
CA LYS A 406 -0.07 -8.40 -5.54
C LYS A 406 -0.40 -7.99 -6.97
N GLU A 407 -1.45 -8.59 -7.55
CA GLU A 407 -1.99 -8.18 -8.86
C GLU A 407 -2.63 -6.78 -8.83
N ALA A 408 -3.30 -6.42 -7.73
CA ALA A 408 -3.86 -5.08 -7.59
C ALA A 408 -2.75 -4.03 -7.49
N GLU A 409 -1.71 -4.31 -6.69
CA GLU A 409 -0.54 -3.44 -6.56
C GLU A 409 0.21 -3.29 -7.88
N GLN A 410 0.42 -4.38 -8.62
CA GLN A 410 1.09 -4.33 -9.92
C GLN A 410 0.31 -3.50 -10.95
N LEU A 411 -1.02 -3.63 -10.98
CA LEU A 411 -1.83 -2.81 -11.89
C LEU A 411 -1.76 -1.31 -11.53
N MET A 412 -1.72 -0.97 -10.23
CA MET A 412 -1.53 0.42 -9.79
C MET A 412 -0.17 0.99 -10.21
N LEU A 413 0.85 0.15 -10.33
CA LEU A 413 2.18 0.55 -10.81
C LEU A 413 2.23 0.69 -12.34
N GLU A 414 1.53 -0.16 -13.09
CA GLU A 414 1.65 -0.26 -14.54
C GLU A 414 0.61 0.58 -15.30
N THR A 415 -0.57 0.81 -14.72
CA THR A 415 -1.66 1.50 -15.41
C THR A 415 -1.36 2.97 -15.63
N PRO A 416 -0.96 3.79 -14.63
CA PRO A 416 -0.67 5.20 -14.83
C PRO A 416 0.50 5.42 -15.81
N THR A 417 0.36 6.38 -16.73
CA THR A 417 1.45 6.73 -17.67
C THR A 417 1.70 8.23 -17.72
N THR A 418 2.96 8.63 -17.95
CA THR A 418 3.31 10.06 -18.10
C THR A 418 2.57 10.73 -19.26
N ALA A 419 2.24 9.97 -20.32
CA ALA A 419 1.48 10.48 -21.46
C ALA A 419 0.05 10.87 -21.06
N ASN A 420 -0.65 10.03 -20.30
CA ASN A 420 -2.00 10.32 -19.83
C ASN A 420 -2.00 11.45 -18.79
N LEU A 421 -1.05 11.43 -17.84
CA LEU A 421 -0.94 12.49 -16.84
C LEU A 421 -0.70 13.86 -17.48
N ARG A 422 0.16 13.92 -18.50
CA ARG A 422 0.36 15.11 -19.32
C ARG A 422 -0.90 15.51 -20.09
N HIS A 423 -1.66 14.54 -20.59
CA HIS A 423 -2.92 14.81 -21.29
C HIS A 423 -3.95 15.42 -20.35
N TRP A 424 -4.18 14.82 -19.18
CA TRP A 424 -5.13 15.32 -18.18
C TRP A 424 -4.74 16.71 -17.67
N SER A 425 -3.46 16.90 -17.36
CA SER A 425 -2.96 18.21 -16.92
C SER A 425 -3.26 19.28 -17.96
N LYS A 426 -3.01 18.99 -19.25
CA LYS A 426 -3.31 19.94 -20.33
C LYS A 426 -4.81 20.19 -20.52
N GLU A 427 -5.62 19.14 -20.47
CA GLU A 427 -7.05 19.22 -20.79
C GLU A 427 -7.83 19.95 -19.68
N TYR A 428 -7.56 19.62 -18.43
CA TYR A 428 -8.30 20.16 -17.29
C TYR A 428 -7.84 21.57 -16.89
N SER A 429 -6.61 21.98 -17.26
CA SER A 429 -6.12 23.37 -17.09
C SER A 429 -6.19 24.21 -18.37
N ALA A 430 -6.94 23.77 -19.38
CA ALA A 430 -7.03 24.49 -20.66
C ALA A 430 -7.82 25.81 -20.56
N GLU A 431 -8.74 25.89 -19.61
CA GLU A 431 -9.65 27.02 -19.40
C GLU A 431 -9.82 27.24 -17.89
N PRO A 432 -10.25 28.44 -17.46
CA PRO A 432 -10.42 28.71 -16.03
C PRO A 432 -11.61 27.96 -15.45
N HIS A 433 -11.50 27.53 -14.20
CA HIS A 433 -12.53 26.73 -13.54
C HIS A 433 -12.70 27.15 -12.07
N LEU A 434 -13.20 28.38 -11.88
CA LEU A 434 -13.54 28.91 -10.56
C LEU A 434 -14.65 28.08 -9.90
N ALA A 435 -14.67 28.10 -8.57
CA ALA A 435 -15.67 27.45 -7.74
C ALA A 435 -17.11 27.59 -8.28
N GLY A 436 -17.82 26.46 -8.39
CA GLY A 436 -19.16 26.37 -8.96
C GLY A 436 -19.22 26.13 -10.47
N ASP A 437 -18.10 25.80 -11.14
CA ASP A 437 -18.08 25.39 -12.55
C ASP A 437 -18.67 23.98 -12.75
N LEU A 438 -19.99 23.94 -12.96
CA LEU A 438 -20.74 22.71 -13.26
C LEU A 438 -20.21 21.97 -14.50
N ALA A 439 -19.70 22.67 -15.51
CA ALA A 439 -19.21 22.03 -16.72
C ALA A 439 -17.91 21.28 -16.45
N HIS A 440 -17.01 21.86 -15.65
CA HIS A 440 -15.78 21.19 -15.19
C HIS A 440 -16.11 19.94 -14.35
N ALA A 441 -16.92 20.08 -13.30
CA ALA A 441 -17.35 18.96 -12.46
C ALA A 441 -18.04 17.84 -13.26
N THR A 442 -18.88 18.20 -14.23
CA THR A 442 -19.56 17.24 -15.12
C THR A 442 -18.58 16.43 -15.97
N ARG A 443 -17.51 17.06 -16.50
CA ARG A 443 -16.49 16.35 -17.29
C ARG A 443 -15.79 15.28 -16.45
N ILE A 444 -15.42 15.58 -15.21
CA ILE A 444 -14.78 14.62 -14.29
C ILE A 444 -15.73 13.46 -13.97
N ARG A 445 -16.99 13.77 -13.62
CA ARG A 445 -18.02 12.75 -13.36
C ARG A 445 -18.18 11.78 -14.52
N ASP A 446 -18.31 12.30 -15.73
CA ASP A 446 -18.55 11.49 -16.92
C ASP A 446 -17.30 10.68 -17.29
N LEU A 447 -16.10 11.21 -17.04
CA LEU A 447 -14.85 10.46 -17.18
C LEU A 447 -14.82 9.25 -16.22
N TRP A 448 -15.09 9.43 -14.93
CA TRP A 448 -15.07 8.33 -13.96
C TRP A 448 -16.17 7.29 -14.22
N ARG A 449 -17.35 7.73 -14.66
CA ARG A 449 -18.40 6.83 -15.15
C ARG A 449 -17.93 6.00 -16.34
N SER A 450 -17.15 6.58 -17.25
CA SER A 450 -16.58 5.85 -18.38
C SER A 450 -15.58 4.75 -17.95
N TYR A 451 -14.95 4.89 -16.77
CA TYR A 451 -14.12 3.86 -16.15
C TYR A 451 -14.94 2.79 -15.41
N GLY A 452 -16.28 2.90 -15.40
CA GLY A 452 -17.17 1.97 -14.72
C GLY A 452 -17.33 2.24 -13.22
N ILE A 453 -16.94 3.43 -12.75
CA ILE A 453 -17.14 3.85 -11.36
C ILE A 453 -18.47 4.60 -11.28
N PRO A 454 -19.43 4.17 -10.45
CA PRO A 454 -20.61 4.96 -10.15
C PRO A 454 -20.21 6.31 -9.55
N THR A 455 -20.58 7.40 -10.21
CA THR A 455 -20.20 8.76 -9.81
C THR A 455 -21.39 9.71 -9.88
N GLU A 456 -21.53 10.60 -8.92
CA GLU A 456 -22.57 11.62 -8.82
C GLU A 456 -22.00 13.00 -8.50
N LEU A 457 -22.84 14.04 -8.63
CA LEU A 457 -22.52 15.39 -8.15
C LEU A 457 -23.34 15.65 -6.89
N GLU A 458 -22.69 16.07 -5.82
CA GLU A 458 -23.34 16.59 -4.62
C GLU A 458 -23.25 18.11 -4.62
N GLN A 459 -24.40 18.79 -4.51
CA GLN A 459 -24.51 20.24 -4.58
C GLN A 459 -24.72 20.84 -3.19
N TYR A 460 -24.08 22.00 -2.95
CA TYR A 460 -24.32 22.88 -1.79
C TYR A 460 -24.48 24.33 -2.28
N ASP A 461 -25.34 25.12 -1.62
CA ASP A 461 -25.56 26.54 -1.95
C ASP A 461 -24.87 27.42 -0.90
N VAL A 462 -23.67 27.91 -1.22
CA VAL A 462 -22.74 28.50 -0.23
C VAL A 462 -22.45 29.98 -0.46
N LEU A 463 -22.06 30.71 0.58
CA LEU A 463 -21.70 32.12 0.44
C LEU A 463 -20.37 32.29 -0.32
N GLN A 464 -20.38 33.08 -1.40
CA GLN A 464 -19.18 33.45 -2.16
C GLN A 464 -19.21 34.94 -2.52
N ASN A 465 -18.03 35.55 -2.70
CA ASN A 465 -17.89 36.87 -3.32
C ASN A 465 -17.19 36.79 -4.69
N PHE A 466 -17.55 37.69 -5.60
CA PHE A 466 -16.97 37.77 -6.95
C PHE A 466 -16.54 39.21 -7.25
N PRO A 467 -15.42 39.42 -7.96
CA PRO A 467 -14.92 40.75 -8.29
C PRO A 467 -15.86 41.51 -9.24
N VAL A 468 -16.08 42.80 -8.99
CA VAL A 468 -16.77 43.72 -9.91
C VAL A 468 -15.83 44.82 -10.41
N SER A 469 -15.15 45.50 -9.49
CA SER A 469 -14.17 46.54 -9.84
C SER A 469 -13.17 46.77 -8.72
N GLN A 470 -11.92 46.99 -9.08
CA GLN A 470 -10.83 47.31 -8.16
C GLN A 470 -10.06 48.53 -8.67
N SER A 471 -9.56 49.36 -7.77
CA SER A 471 -8.58 50.40 -8.10
C SER A 471 -7.57 50.57 -6.98
N LEU A 472 -6.32 50.84 -7.37
CA LEU A 472 -5.24 51.12 -6.44
C LEU A 472 -4.33 52.20 -7.04
N GLN A 473 -4.33 53.37 -6.42
CA GLN A 473 -3.69 54.57 -6.93
C GLN A 473 -2.78 55.20 -5.86
N LEU A 474 -1.57 55.57 -6.26
CA LEU A 474 -0.68 56.43 -5.47
C LEU A 474 -0.94 57.87 -5.89
N LEU A 475 -1.23 58.73 -4.92
CA LEU A 475 -1.45 60.16 -5.17
C LEU A 475 -0.13 60.93 -5.01
N ASP A 476 0.00 62.08 -5.66
CA ASP A 476 1.09 63.02 -5.39
C ASP A 476 0.74 64.00 -4.24
N SER A 477 1.56 65.02 -4.05
CA SER A 477 1.33 66.05 -3.02
C SER A 477 0.15 66.98 -3.31
N ASP A 478 -0.26 67.08 -4.57
CA ASP A 478 -1.39 67.91 -5.01
C ASP A 478 -2.71 67.12 -5.00
N GLY A 479 -2.64 65.81 -4.77
CA GLY A 479 -3.78 64.90 -4.71
C GLY A 479 -4.15 64.28 -6.06
N GLU A 480 -3.32 64.46 -7.08
CA GLU A 480 -3.49 63.88 -8.41
C GLU A 480 -2.88 62.47 -8.48
N VAL A 481 -3.31 61.65 -9.44
CA VAL A 481 -2.82 60.27 -9.60
C VAL A 481 -1.39 60.29 -10.14
N ALA A 482 -0.43 59.89 -9.29
CA ALA A 482 0.98 59.75 -9.65
C ALA A 482 1.30 58.38 -10.27
N PHE A 483 0.60 57.34 -9.81
CA PHE A 483 0.71 55.98 -10.32
C PHE A 483 -0.60 55.23 -10.10
N GLU A 484 -0.98 54.40 -11.06
CA GLU A 484 -2.12 53.50 -10.99
C GLU A 484 -1.63 52.08 -11.23
N ALA A 485 -1.94 51.18 -10.28
CA ALA A 485 -1.58 49.77 -10.40
C ALA A 485 -2.38 49.11 -11.53
N SER A 486 -1.76 48.17 -12.24
CA SER A 486 -2.43 47.49 -13.35
C SER A 486 -3.52 46.53 -12.89
N LEU A 487 -3.33 45.89 -11.74
CA LEU A 487 -4.27 44.92 -11.14
C LEU A 487 -4.61 43.73 -12.06
N THR A 488 -3.77 43.49 -13.06
CA THR A 488 -3.88 42.41 -14.05
C THR A 488 -2.49 41.86 -14.38
N GLU A 489 -2.42 40.60 -14.75
CA GLU A 489 -1.18 39.94 -15.16
C GLU A 489 -0.97 40.09 -16.67
N ASP A 490 0.28 40.07 -17.14
CA ASP A 490 0.60 40.19 -18.56
C ASP A 490 0.38 38.85 -19.28
N GLU A 491 -0.14 38.91 -20.51
CA GLU A 491 -0.23 37.73 -21.39
C GLU A 491 1.16 37.31 -21.89
N VAL A 492 1.45 36.02 -21.78
CA VAL A 492 2.65 35.38 -22.32
C VAL A 492 2.30 34.69 -23.65
N PRO A 493 2.88 35.11 -24.79
CA PRO A 493 2.54 34.54 -26.10
C PRO A 493 2.83 33.03 -26.23
N GLU A 494 3.85 32.52 -25.55
CA GLU A 494 4.21 31.10 -25.53
C GLU A 494 3.23 30.25 -24.69
N ASP A 495 2.43 30.88 -23.85
CA ASP A 495 1.53 30.27 -22.89
C ASP A 495 0.12 30.89 -22.96
N PRO A 496 -0.73 30.40 -23.87
CA PRO A 496 -2.05 31.00 -24.11
C PRO A 496 -2.97 31.03 -22.89
N THR A 497 -2.78 30.14 -21.90
CA THR A 497 -3.59 30.13 -20.66
C THR A 497 -3.26 31.30 -19.73
N SER A 498 -2.11 31.96 -19.91
CA SER A 498 -1.72 33.13 -19.13
C SER A 498 -2.50 34.42 -19.45
N SER A 499 -3.31 34.42 -20.52
CA SER A 499 -4.04 35.61 -20.95
C SER A 499 -4.94 36.15 -19.82
N PRO A 500 -5.01 37.48 -19.60
CA PRO A 500 -5.91 38.08 -18.61
C PRO A 500 -7.39 37.73 -18.82
N LYS A 501 -7.79 37.29 -20.03
CA LYS A 501 -9.15 36.80 -20.30
C LYS A 501 -9.47 35.48 -19.59
N ASN A 502 -8.42 34.72 -19.27
CA ASN A 502 -8.47 33.41 -18.63
C ASN A 502 -8.16 33.52 -17.12
N GLY A 503 -8.25 34.71 -16.54
CA GLY A 503 -7.95 34.93 -15.14
C GLY A 503 -8.89 35.94 -14.51
N LEU A 504 -9.00 35.87 -13.19
CA LEU A 504 -9.65 36.93 -12.42
C LEU A 504 -8.75 38.17 -12.38
N PRO A 505 -9.27 39.38 -12.16
CA PRO A 505 -8.43 40.52 -11.77
C PRO A 505 -7.74 40.24 -10.42
N ALA A 506 -6.90 41.19 -9.95
CA ALA A 506 -6.44 41.20 -8.56
C ALA A 506 -7.63 41.07 -7.59
N PHE A 507 -7.74 39.92 -6.94
CA PHE A 507 -8.91 39.55 -6.16
C PHE A 507 -8.53 38.70 -4.94
N HIS A 508 -9.17 39.00 -3.82
CA HIS A 508 -9.17 38.14 -2.64
C HIS A 508 -10.59 37.65 -2.36
N GLY A 509 -10.75 36.33 -2.23
CA GLY A 509 -11.97 35.72 -1.71
C GLY A 509 -12.28 36.25 -0.31
N PHE A 510 -13.56 36.53 -0.04
CA PHE A 510 -14.10 37.12 1.19
C PHE A 510 -13.56 38.50 1.62
N SER A 511 -12.77 39.19 0.80
CA SER A 511 -12.36 40.57 1.06
C SER A 511 -13.55 41.53 1.10
N ALA A 512 -13.62 42.38 2.14
CA ALA A 512 -14.73 43.30 2.34
C ALA A 512 -14.82 44.34 1.21
N ASN A 513 -16.04 44.77 0.91
CA ASN A 513 -16.27 45.91 0.03
C ASN A 513 -15.91 47.22 0.75
N GLY A 514 -15.25 48.14 0.04
CA GLY A 514 -14.93 49.43 0.61
C GLY A 514 -14.02 50.29 -0.26
N GLU A 515 -14.04 51.59 0.05
CA GLU A 515 -13.15 52.58 -0.52
C GLU A 515 -12.44 53.30 0.63
N THR A 516 -11.13 53.49 0.48
CA THR A 516 -10.35 54.23 1.44
C THR A 516 -9.25 55.03 0.76
N CYS A 517 -8.91 56.17 1.33
CA CYS A 517 -7.75 56.94 0.94
C CYS A 517 -7.00 57.32 2.21
N ALA A 518 -5.75 56.90 2.37
CA ALA A 518 -4.97 57.15 3.59
C ALA A 518 -3.47 57.08 3.33
N GLU A 519 -2.65 57.44 4.32
CA GLU A 519 -1.20 57.19 4.26
C GLU A 519 -0.92 55.68 4.31
N LEU A 520 0.19 55.28 3.68
CA LEU A 520 0.66 53.91 3.56
C LEU A 520 1.64 53.58 4.69
N VAL A 521 1.52 52.38 5.26
CA VAL A 521 2.49 51.80 6.21
C VAL A 521 2.93 50.43 5.70
N TYR A 522 4.23 50.14 5.74
CA TYR A 522 4.77 48.81 5.45
C TYR A 522 4.90 48.00 6.73
N ALA A 523 4.29 46.81 6.74
CA ALA A 523 4.23 45.94 7.91
C ALA A 523 4.87 44.56 7.68
N ASN A 524 6.04 44.53 7.02
CA ASN A 524 6.82 43.32 6.80
C ASN A 524 6.00 42.17 6.22
N PHE A 525 5.91 41.02 6.91
CA PHE A 525 5.12 39.86 6.52
C PHE A 525 3.68 39.93 7.06
N GLY A 526 3.32 40.95 7.82
CA GLY A 526 1.98 41.08 8.39
C GLY A 526 1.66 39.99 9.42
N GLU A 527 2.67 39.45 10.09
CA GLU A 527 2.46 38.59 11.25
C GLU A 527 1.96 39.43 12.43
N LEU A 528 1.27 38.83 13.41
CA LEU A 528 0.82 39.55 14.61
C LEU A 528 1.99 40.31 15.29
N ARG A 529 3.15 39.65 15.40
CA ARG A 529 4.39 40.24 15.94
C ARG A 529 4.89 41.46 15.17
N ASP A 530 4.63 41.56 13.87
CA ASP A 530 5.06 42.71 13.06
C ASP A 530 4.25 43.95 13.48
N PHE A 531 2.95 43.79 13.71
CA PHE A 531 2.08 44.85 14.19
C PHE A 531 2.39 45.26 15.64
N GLU A 532 2.65 44.28 16.52
CA GLU A 532 3.13 44.54 17.88
C GLU A 532 4.45 45.33 17.88
N LEU A 533 5.39 44.94 17.01
CA LEU A 533 6.67 45.62 16.88
C LEU A 533 6.52 47.05 16.38
N LEU A 534 5.65 47.29 15.39
CA LEU A 534 5.35 48.63 14.88
C LEU A 534 4.79 49.54 15.97
N GLU A 535 3.76 49.09 16.69
CA GLU A 535 3.16 49.86 17.79
C GLU A 535 4.17 50.11 18.92
N SER A 536 4.96 49.11 19.30
CA SER A 536 6.00 49.26 20.34
C SER A 536 7.09 50.27 19.96
N LYS A 537 7.32 50.50 18.66
CA LYS A 537 8.26 51.50 18.13
C LYS A 537 7.58 52.81 17.71
N GLY A 538 6.29 52.97 18.02
CA GLY A 538 5.54 54.21 17.81
C GLY A 538 5.07 54.45 16.37
N VAL A 539 5.01 53.41 15.52
CA VAL A 539 4.43 53.48 14.17
C VAL A 539 2.98 53.02 14.25
N SER A 540 2.03 53.96 14.18
CA SER A 540 0.60 53.65 14.32
C SER A 540 -0.02 53.12 13.03
N ILE A 541 -0.82 52.05 13.16
CA ILE A 541 -1.55 51.40 12.06
C ILE A 541 -2.94 51.99 11.85
N LYS A 542 -3.50 52.59 12.90
CA LYS A 542 -4.89 53.02 12.94
C LYS A 542 -5.24 53.99 11.81
N GLY A 543 -6.21 53.61 10.99
CA GLY A 543 -6.72 54.37 9.86
C GLY A 543 -5.78 54.45 8.66
N LYS A 544 -4.72 53.63 8.61
CA LYS A 544 -3.74 53.59 7.50
C LYS A 544 -4.03 52.46 6.53
N ILE A 545 -3.56 52.60 5.30
CA ILE A 545 -3.49 51.47 4.36
C ILE A 545 -2.18 50.74 4.65
N VAL A 546 -2.24 49.42 4.83
CA VAL A 546 -1.07 48.61 5.16
C VAL A 546 -0.64 47.82 3.93
N ILE A 547 0.65 47.81 3.62
CA ILE A 547 1.24 46.91 2.62
C ILE A 547 2.11 45.85 3.29
N CYS A 548 1.85 44.59 2.98
CA CYS A 548 2.55 43.43 3.53
C CYS A 548 3.05 42.51 2.42
N LYS A 549 4.13 41.80 2.71
CA LYS A 549 4.61 40.67 1.92
C LYS A 549 3.71 39.44 2.17
N TYR A 550 3.53 38.65 1.13
CA TYR A 550 3.10 37.25 1.23
C TYR A 550 4.15 36.38 1.95
N ALA A 551 3.88 35.07 2.10
CA ALA A 551 4.67 34.06 2.83
C ALA A 551 4.59 34.18 4.38
N LYS A 552 5.28 33.26 5.08
CA LYS A 552 5.33 33.05 6.56
C LYS A 552 4.02 32.60 7.21
N VAL A 553 2.93 33.35 7.02
CA VAL A 553 1.61 33.04 7.58
C VAL A 553 0.54 33.18 6.51
N PHE A 554 -0.60 32.52 6.74
CA PHE A 554 -1.76 32.61 5.86
C PHE A 554 -2.24 34.04 5.66
N ARG A 555 -2.70 34.34 4.45
CA ARG A 555 -3.08 35.70 4.03
C ARG A 555 -4.24 36.29 4.82
N GLY A 556 -5.26 35.49 5.16
CA GLY A 556 -6.37 35.93 5.99
C GLY A 556 -5.94 36.35 7.40
N LEU A 557 -4.91 35.73 7.97
CA LEU A 557 -4.35 36.14 9.27
C LEU A 557 -3.65 37.49 9.22
N LYS A 558 -3.04 37.84 8.08
CA LYS A 558 -2.46 39.19 7.87
C LYS A 558 -3.54 40.25 7.88
N VAL A 559 -4.65 39.99 7.20
CA VAL A 559 -5.82 40.89 7.16
C VAL A 559 -6.46 40.99 8.55
N ARG A 560 -6.62 39.86 9.25
CA ARG A 560 -7.14 39.82 10.62
C ARG A 560 -6.30 40.64 11.59
N ALA A 561 -4.97 40.46 11.56
CA ALA A 561 -4.06 41.23 12.41
C ALA A 561 -4.12 42.72 12.06
N ALA A 562 -4.07 43.08 10.78
CA ALA A 562 -4.22 44.49 10.37
C ALA A 562 -5.54 45.11 10.86
N GLU A 563 -6.65 44.37 10.76
CA GLU A 563 -7.97 44.80 11.26
C GLU A 563 -7.96 45.03 12.78
N GLN A 564 -7.35 44.13 13.56
CA GLN A 564 -7.23 44.28 15.02
C GLN A 564 -6.46 45.55 15.43
N TYR A 565 -5.47 45.95 14.64
CA TYR A 565 -4.70 47.18 14.85
C TYR A 565 -5.34 48.42 14.17
N GLY A 566 -6.54 48.26 13.60
CA GLY A 566 -7.35 49.34 13.08
C GLY A 566 -6.92 49.85 11.71
N ALA A 567 -6.26 49.03 10.88
CA ALA A 567 -5.98 49.36 9.49
C ALA A 567 -7.27 49.68 8.71
N ALA A 568 -7.17 50.55 7.70
CA ALA A 568 -8.28 50.89 6.83
C ALA A 568 -8.40 49.96 5.61
N ALA A 569 -7.28 49.41 5.14
CA ALA A 569 -7.22 48.42 4.07
C ALA A 569 -5.85 47.72 4.05
N VAL A 570 -5.75 46.59 3.34
CA VAL A 570 -4.51 45.80 3.21
C VAL A 570 -4.14 45.56 1.74
N ILE A 571 -2.86 45.71 1.42
CA ILE A 571 -2.26 45.37 0.13
C ILE A 571 -1.28 44.23 0.35
N LEU A 572 -1.41 43.13 -0.40
CA LEU A 572 -0.50 41.98 -0.32
C LEU A 572 0.30 41.83 -1.62
N TYR A 573 1.59 41.52 -1.53
CA TYR A 573 2.44 41.26 -2.71
C TYR A 573 3.52 40.20 -2.44
N ASN A 574 4.00 39.51 -3.47
CA ASN A 574 5.09 38.53 -3.34
C ASN A 574 6.46 39.21 -3.50
N ASP A 575 7.18 39.42 -2.41
CA ASP A 575 8.57 39.88 -2.50
C ASP A 575 9.50 38.75 -2.99
N PRO A 576 10.37 38.98 -4.00
CA PRO A 576 11.34 37.98 -4.44
C PRO A 576 12.32 37.50 -3.36
N GLN A 577 12.33 38.12 -2.17
CA GLN A 577 13.06 37.64 -0.99
C GLN A 577 12.76 36.18 -0.64
N GLU A 578 11.54 35.71 -0.90
CA GLU A 578 11.11 34.34 -0.56
C GLU A 578 11.20 33.36 -1.74
N ASP A 579 11.74 33.79 -2.89
CA ASP A 579 11.86 32.95 -4.10
C ASP A 579 13.13 32.07 -4.10
N GLY A 580 13.85 32.04 -2.97
CA GLY A 580 15.04 31.22 -2.77
C GLY A 580 16.16 31.57 -3.75
N GLN A 581 16.72 30.56 -4.43
CA GLN A 581 17.82 30.79 -5.38
C GLN A 581 17.36 31.31 -6.76
N TYR A 582 16.09 31.16 -7.12
CA TYR A 582 15.58 31.46 -8.47
C TYR A 582 15.10 32.91 -8.59
N THR A 583 16.04 33.85 -8.44
CA THR A 583 15.77 35.28 -8.55
C THR A 583 16.57 35.91 -9.68
N GLU A 584 16.11 37.06 -10.16
CA GLU A 584 16.85 37.88 -11.12
C GLU A 584 18.23 38.29 -10.58
N ALA A 585 18.31 38.57 -9.27
CA ALA A 585 19.55 38.91 -8.58
C ALA A 585 20.59 37.77 -8.64
N ASN A 586 20.14 36.51 -8.68
CA ASN A 586 20.99 35.33 -8.84
C ASN A 586 21.23 34.95 -10.31
N GLY A 587 20.81 35.79 -11.26
CA GLY A 587 21.04 35.61 -12.70
C GLY A 587 20.00 34.77 -13.44
N TYR A 588 18.89 34.39 -12.78
CA TYR A 588 17.80 33.68 -13.44
C TYR A 588 16.86 34.65 -14.15
N LYS A 589 16.42 34.29 -15.36
CA LYS A 589 15.39 35.06 -16.06
C LYS A 589 14.01 34.78 -15.45
N PRO A 590 13.12 35.79 -15.40
CA PRO A 590 11.72 35.57 -15.09
C PRO A 590 11.03 34.63 -16.09
N PHE A 591 9.98 33.97 -15.64
CA PHE A 591 9.00 33.31 -16.50
C PHE A 591 8.55 34.29 -17.60
N PRO A 592 8.35 33.85 -18.87
CA PRO A 592 8.46 32.47 -19.37
C PRO A 592 9.89 32.02 -19.75
N HIS A 593 10.87 32.92 -19.66
CA HIS A 593 12.21 32.67 -20.18
C HIS A 593 13.16 32.02 -19.16
N GLY A 594 12.71 31.83 -17.93
CA GLY A 594 13.43 31.11 -16.88
C GLY A 594 12.54 30.82 -15.67
N PRO A 595 13.11 30.22 -14.63
CA PRO A 595 12.37 29.71 -13.47
C PRO A 595 12.07 30.76 -12.40
N ALA A 596 12.53 32.01 -12.57
CA ALA A 596 12.24 33.08 -11.61
C ALA A 596 10.80 33.57 -11.78
N ARG A 597 10.21 34.13 -10.72
CA ARG A 597 8.85 34.66 -10.71
C ARG A 597 8.65 35.71 -11.80
N HIS A 598 7.49 35.70 -12.46
CA HIS A 598 7.12 36.77 -13.38
C HIS A 598 6.87 38.08 -12.59
N PRO A 599 7.38 39.26 -13.02
CA PRO A 599 7.21 40.52 -12.29
C PRO A 599 5.78 40.96 -12.05
N LYS A 600 4.91 40.59 -13.00
CA LYS A 600 3.47 40.84 -12.94
C LYS A 600 2.65 39.72 -12.30
N SER A 601 3.27 38.68 -11.73
CA SER A 601 2.54 37.60 -11.06
C SER A 601 1.75 38.13 -9.85
N ILE A 602 0.47 37.81 -9.78
CA ILE A 602 -0.45 38.16 -8.71
C ILE A 602 -0.92 36.86 -8.05
N GLN A 603 -0.67 36.72 -6.75
CA GLN A 603 -1.21 35.61 -5.97
C GLN A 603 -2.61 35.98 -5.47
N ARG A 604 -3.64 35.32 -6.00
CA ARG A 604 -5.03 35.38 -5.50
C ARG A 604 -5.18 34.50 -4.26
N GLY A 605 -6.37 34.44 -3.68
CA GLY A 605 -6.63 33.62 -2.51
C GLY A 605 -7.76 34.13 -1.64
N SER A 606 -8.37 33.24 -0.87
CA SER A 606 -9.27 33.63 0.22
C SER A 606 -8.51 34.34 1.35
N VAL A 607 -9.14 35.37 1.93
CA VAL A 607 -8.70 36.03 3.16
C VAL A 607 -9.65 35.77 4.33
N ASP A 608 -10.41 34.68 4.27
CA ASP A 608 -11.18 34.17 5.41
C ASP A 608 -10.29 33.92 6.65
N PHE A 609 -10.91 33.65 7.78
CA PHE A 609 -10.23 33.33 9.02
C PHE A 609 -10.31 31.83 9.26
N PHE A 610 -9.81 31.04 8.32
CA PHE A 610 -9.83 29.57 8.37
C PHE A 610 -9.27 28.95 9.69
N SER A 611 -8.40 29.65 10.42
CA SER A 611 -7.96 29.22 11.77
C SER A 611 -9.01 29.37 12.87
N ILE A 612 -10.14 30.02 12.56
CA ILE A 612 -11.32 30.18 13.43
C ILE A 612 -12.42 29.20 12.98
N ALA A 613 -12.72 29.19 11.69
CA ALA A 613 -13.72 28.29 11.09
C ALA A 613 -13.41 28.08 9.61
N VAL A 614 -13.55 26.84 9.15
CA VAL A 614 -13.52 26.42 7.73
C VAL A 614 -14.94 26.10 7.26
N GLY A 615 -15.17 25.97 5.95
CA GLY A 615 -16.50 25.72 5.40
C GLY A 615 -17.26 26.98 5.01
N ASP A 616 -18.56 26.87 4.73
CA ASP A 616 -19.38 28.08 4.52
C ASP A 616 -19.45 28.88 5.83
N PRO A 617 -18.96 30.14 5.86
CA PRO A 617 -18.94 30.95 7.07
C PRO A 617 -20.34 31.31 7.59
N THR A 618 -21.42 30.93 6.89
CA THR A 618 -22.80 31.13 7.31
C THR A 618 -23.45 29.88 7.90
N THR A 619 -22.88 28.69 7.73
CA THR A 619 -23.46 27.42 8.24
C THR A 619 -22.47 26.57 9.03
N PRO A 620 -21.73 27.12 10.01
CA PRO A 620 -20.70 26.36 10.71
C PRO A 620 -21.33 25.17 11.49
N GLY A 621 -20.88 23.96 11.17
CA GLY A 621 -21.28 22.71 11.81
C GLY A 621 -22.45 21.97 11.15
N TYR A 622 -22.99 22.44 10.03
CA TYR A 622 -24.08 21.77 9.30
C TYR A 622 -24.13 22.18 7.80
N PRO A 623 -24.58 21.27 6.91
CA PRO A 623 -24.49 21.51 5.48
C PRO A 623 -25.49 22.53 4.92
N SER A 624 -25.01 23.36 4.00
CA SER A 624 -25.75 24.29 3.14
C SER A 624 -26.48 23.60 1.99
N LEU A 625 -27.44 22.72 2.31
CA LEU A 625 -28.18 21.95 1.30
C LEU A 625 -29.05 22.85 0.37
N PRO A 626 -29.19 22.49 -0.92
CA PRO A 626 -29.97 23.28 -1.87
C PRO A 626 -31.47 23.10 -1.67
N GLY A 627 -32.23 24.18 -1.86
CA GLY A 627 -33.70 24.15 -1.82
C GLY A 627 -34.32 23.95 -0.45
N THR A 628 -33.53 24.03 0.62
CA THR A 628 -33.98 24.02 2.02
C THR A 628 -33.85 25.40 2.65
N ASP A 629 -34.73 25.73 3.61
CA ASP A 629 -34.56 26.91 4.47
C ASP A 629 -33.49 26.59 5.52
N VAL A 630 -32.20 26.71 5.14
CA VAL A 630 -31.06 26.57 6.04
C VAL A 630 -30.93 27.84 6.89
N GLU A 631 -30.82 27.69 8.22
CA GLU A 631 -30.52 28.82 9.11
C GLU A 631 -29.10 29.32 8.81
N ARG A 632 -28.90 30.63 8.73
CA ARG A 632 -27.60 31.22 8.37
C ARG A 632 -27.13 32.23 9.39
N GLN A 633 -25.86 32.14 9.75
CA GLN A 633 -25.17 33.01 10.70
C GLN A 633 -24.50 34.20 10.00
N ASP A 634 -24.19 35.24 10.79
CA ASP A 634 -23.39 36.36 10.30
C ASP A 634 -21.94 35.90 10.02
N PRO A 635 -21.42 36.05 8.79
CA PRO A 635 -20.09 35.57 8.43
C PRO A 635 -18.95 36.38 9.06
N GLY A 636 -19.26 37.53 9.69
CA GLY A 636 -18.27 38.44 10.28
C GLY A 636 -17.44 37.89 11.45
N HIS A 637 -17.70 36.65 11.89
CA HIS A 637 -16.84 35.90 12.81
C HIS A 637 -15.66 35.22 12.10
N ALA A 638 -15.81 34.89 10.81
CA ALA A 638 -14.84 34.16 10.00
C ALA A 638 -14.39 34.91 8.73
N THR A 639 -14.91 36.11 8.45
CA THR A 639 -14.51 36.92 7.28
C THR A 639 -14.05 38.34 7.67
N PRO A 640 -13.10 38.95 6.93
CA PRO A 640 -12.65 40.32 7.19
C PRO A 640 -13.73 41.40 7.07
N LYS A 641 -13.51 42.51 7.76
CA LYS A 641 -14.36 43.73 7.69
C LYS A 641 -13.68 44.90 6.98
N ILE A 642 -12.41 44.74 6.60
CA ILE A 642 -11.63 45.73 5.86
C ILE A 642 -11.31 45.23 4.44
N PRO A 643 -11.28 46.12 3.43
CA PRO A 643 -10.94 45.74 2.08
C PRO A 643 -9.46 45.36 1.98
N SER A 644 -9.17 44.37 1.14
CA SER A 644 -7.81 43.96 0.78
C SER A 644 -7.67 43.61 -0.70
N LEU A 645 -6.48 43.82 -1.25
CA LEU A 645 -6.14 43.50 -2.64
C LEU A 645 -4.76 42.81 -2.75
N PRO A 646 -4.61 41.77 -3.59
CA PRO A 646 -3.31 41.27 -4.00
C PRO A 646 -2.77 42.10 -5.18
N ILE A 647 -1.46 42.35 -5.20
CA ILE A 647 -0.81 43.01 -6.33
C ILE A 647 0.49 42.31 -6.71
N SER A 648 0.93 42.56 -7.94
CA SER A 648 2.23 42.10 -8.40
C SER A 648 3.35 42.85 -7.72
N TYR A 649 4.54 42.24 -7.62
CA TYR A 649 5.67 42.94 -7.02
C TYR A 649 6.15 44.11 -7.87
N ALA A 650 5.95 44.07 -9.19
CA ALA A 650 6.20 45.22 -10.06
C ALA A 650 5.28 46.40 -9.70
N ASP A 651 4.00 46.14 -9.41
CA ASP A 651 3.05 47.18 -8.98
C ASP A 651 3.29 47.64 -7.54
N ALA A 652 3.90 46.82 -6.68
CA ALA A 652 4.26 47.20 -5.31
C ALA A 652 5.42 48.22 -5.24
N VAL A 653 6.33 48.22 -6.22
CA VAL A 653 7.54 49.05 -6.22
C VAL A 653 7.25 50.56 -6.05
N PRO A 654 6.32 51.20 -6.80
CA PRO A 654 6.02 52.62 -6.61
C PRO A 654 5.51 52.96 -5.20
N PHE A 655 4.64 52.11 -4.64
CA PHE A 655 4.11 52.30 -3.28
C PHE A 655 5.20 52.19 -2.21
N LEU A 656 6.06 51.17 -2.31
CA LEU A 656 7.16 50.99 -1.36
C LEU A 656 8.24 52.07 -1.52
N LYS A 657 8.48 52.57 -2.73
CA LYS A 657 9.36 53.73 -2.99
C LYS A 657 8.86 55.00 -2.31
N ALA A 658 7.54 55.20 -2.23
CA ALA A 658 6.95 56.34 -1.53
C ALA A 658 7.24 56.34 -0.01
N LEU A 659 7.65 55.19 0.54
CA LEU A 659 8.08 55.05 1.94
C LEU A 659 9.58 55.33 2.14
N ASN A 660 10.40 55.39 1.09
CA ASN A 660 11.84 55.57 1.22
C ASN A 660 12.18 56.81 2.08
N GLY A 661 12.87 56.58 3.20
CA GLY A 661 13.24 57.63 4.15
C GLY A 661 12.10 58.14 5.04
N GLN A 662 10.93 57.49 5.07
CA GLN A 662 9.80 57.81 5.95
C GLN A 662 9.63 56.76 7.05
N GLY A 663 9.61 57.17 8.32
CA GLY A 663 9.52 56.24 9.44
C GLY A 663 10.85 55.53 9.73
N LEU A 664 10.78 54.25 10.11
CA LEU A 664 11.92 53.47 10.57
C LEU A 664 12.52 52.65 9.42
N SER A 665 13.84 52.52 9.42
CA SER A 665 14.55 51.64 8.47
C SER A 665 14.46 50.18 8.90
N PRO A 666 14.69 49.19 8.00
CA PRO A 666 14.76 47.78 8.38
C PRO A 666 15.74 47.50 9.52
N PHE A 667 16.90 48.17 9.51
CA PHE A 667 17.89 48.07 10.58
C PHE A 667 17.34 48.59 11.92
N SER A 668 16.55 49.66 11.90
CA SER A 668 15.88 50.20 13.09
C SER A 668 14.75 49.30 13.59
N MET A 669 14.16 48.48 12.73
CA MET A 669 13.11 47.52 13.08
C MET A 669 13.69 46.26 13.72
N GLY A 670 14.51 45.51 12.98
CA GLY A 670 15.01 44.19 13.40
C GLY A 670 16.53 44.03 13.42
N GLY A 671 17.31 45.08 13.16
CA GLY A 671 18.77 45.03 13.15
C GLY A 671 19.40 44.60 11.81
N GLU A 672 20.69 44.26 11.84
CA GLU A 672 21.43 43.79 10.66
C GLU A 672 20.91 42.42 10.22
N GLY A 673 20.69 42.24 8.91
CA GLY A 673 20.12 40.99 8.37
C GLY A 673 18.64 40.78 8.67
N SER A 674 17.93 41.81 9.14
CA SER A 674 16.49 41.73 9.39
C SER A 674 15.70 41.38 8.13
N ASP A 675 14.71 40.51 8.31
CA ASP A 675 13.72 40.10 7.32
C ASP A 675 12.82 41.24 6.84
N TRP A 676 12.76 42.37 7.55
CA TRP A 676 12.09 43.60 7.12
C TRP A 676 12.62 44.14 5.79
N LYS A 677 13.88 43.87 5.45
CA LYS A 677 14.48 44.25 4.17
C LYS A 677 14.22 43.15 3.13
N GLY A 678 13.43 43.46 2.09
CA GLY A 678 13.24 42.58 0.94
C GLY A 678 14.28 42.79 -0.18
N CYS A 679 13.97 42.25 -1.37
CA CYS A 679 14.90 42.14 -2.51
C CYS A 679 14.57 43.02 -3.72
N LEU A 680 13.58 43.92 -3.63
CA LEU A 680 13.19 44.79 -4.74
C LEU A 680 14.21 45.91 -5.00
N THR A 681 14.49 46.15 -6.28
CA THR A 681 15.40 47.21 -6.74
C THR A 681 14.86 48.60 -6.38
N ASP A 682 15.74 49.48 -5.88
CA ASP A 682 15.45 50.85 -5.44
C ASP A 682 14.40 51.00 -4.31
N VAL A 683 14.04 49.91 -3.63
CA VAL A 683 13.14 49.93 -2.47
C VAL A 683 13.97 49.79 -1.20
N HIS A 684 13.83 50.74 -0.26
CA HIS A 684 14.60 50.77 0.98
C HIS A 684 13.83 50.19 2.19
N TYR A 685 12.56 49.82 2.01
CA TYR A 685 11.71 49.11 3.00
C TYR A 685 11.55 49.85 4.33
N PHE A 686 11.39 51.17 4.24
CA PHE A 686 11.06 51.99 5.39
C PHE A 686 9.59 51.79 5.79
N THR A 687 9.27 51.89 7.08
CA THR A 687 7.94 51.56 7.61
C THR A 687 6.84 52.55 7.21
N GLY A 688 7.18 53.81 6.94
CA GLY A 688 6.19 54.89 6.85
C GLY A 688 5.75 55.41 8.23
N PRO A 689 4.65 56.20 8.29
CA PRO A 689 3.69 56.44 7.21
C PRO A 689 4.25 57.22 6.01
N SER A 690 3.70 57.03 4.82
CA SER A 690 4.03 57.82 3.63
C SER A 690 3.62 59.29 3.77
N LYS A 691 4.31 60.20 3.06
CA LYS A 691 3.91 61.62 2.96
C LYS A 691 2.71 61.85 2.03
N VAL A 692 2.60 61.00 1.02
CA VAL A 692 1.50 61.00 0.06
C VAL A 692 0.46 59.96 0.46
N ARG A 693 -0.75 60.04 -0.10
CA ARG A 693 -1.84 59.11 0.19
C ARG A 693 -1.96 58.05 -0.92
N VAL A 694 -2.53 56.91 -0.54
CA VAL A 694 -2.93 55.83 -1.43
C VAL A 694 -4.44 55.75 -1.42
N SER A 695 -5.06 55.65 -2.60
CA SER A 695 -6.49 55.38 -2.76
C SER A 695 -6.68 53.92 -3.15
N LEU A 696 -7.50 53.19 -2.41
CA LEU A 696 -7.86 51.79 -2.66
C LEU A 696 -9.39 51.68 -2.73
N ALA A 697 -9.90 51.06 -3.79
CA ALA A 697 -11.29 50.65 -3.91
C ALA A 697 -11.37 49.15 -4.21
N ASN A 698 -12.21 48.44 -3.47
CA ASN A 698 -12.55 47.04 -3.72
C ASN A 698 -14.07 46.88 -3.70
N HIS A 699 -14.64 46.48 -4.83
CA HIS A 699 -16.07 46.22 -4.97
C HIS A 699 -16.30 44.85 -5.58
N GLY A 700 -17.10 44.04 -4.90
CA GLY A 700 -17.53 42.72 -5.33
C GLY A 700 -18.99 42.42 -4.95
N THR A 701 -19.53 41.35 -5.52
CA THR A 701 -20.88 40.84 -5.20
C THR A 701 -20.79 39.64 -4.27
N TYR A 702 -21.42 39.71 -3.10
CA TYR A 702 -21.68 38.55 -2.24
C TYR A 702 -23.02 37.92 -2.60
N LYS A 703 -23.04 36.61 -2.80
CA LYS A 703 -24.26 35.84 -3.07
C LYS A 703 -24.09 34.40 -2.62
N TYR A 704 -25.21 33.73 -2.36
CA TYR A 704 -25.24 32.28 -2.26
C TYR A 704 -25.19 31.70 -3.67
N ALA A 705 -24.24 30.82 -3.93
CA ALA A 705 -24.00 30.21 -5.23
C ALA A 705 -23.78 28.70 -5.09
N PRO A 706 -24.20 27.91 -6.09
CA PRO A 706 -24.06 26.46 -6.04
C PRO A 706 -22.62 26.03 -6.31
N ILE A 707 -22.15 25.05 -5.55
CA ILE A 707 -20.89 24.33 -5.74
C ILE A 707 -21.19 22.83 -5.94
N TYR A 708 -20.30 22.09 -6.60
CA TYR A 708 -20.55 20.72 -7.05
C TYR A 708 -19.36 19.79 -6.77
N ASN A 709 -19.44 19.03 -5.68
CA ASN A 709 -18.50 17.96 -5.40
C ASN A 709 -18.74 16.76 -6.33
N VAL A 710 -17.68 16.14 -6.84
CA VAL A 710 -17.75 14.95 -7.69
C VAL A 710 -17.44 13.71 -6.85
N ILE A 711 -18.43 12.86 -6.60
CA ILE A 711 -18.30 11.71 -5.68
C ILE A 711 -18.41 10.40 -6.45
N GLY A 712 -17.31 9.65 -6.54
CA GLY A 712 -17.21 8.32 -7.13
C GLY A 712 -17.12 7.23 -6.07
N THR A 713 -17.97 6.19 -6.14
CA THR A 713 -18.01 5.14 -5.12
C THR A 713 -17.78 3.75 -5.69
N ILE A 714 -16.75 3.06 -5.17
CA ILE A 714 -16.49 1.64 -5.41
C ILE A 714 -16.88 0.86 -4.15
N ARG A 715 -17.85 -0.06 -4.29
CA ARG A 715 -18.39 -0.83 -3.15
C ARG A 715 -17.38 -1.83 -2.58
N GLY A 716 -17.17 -1.77 -1.27
CA GLY A 716 -16.40 -2.74 -0.50
C GLY A 716 -17.16 -4.02 -0.18
N LEU A 717 -16.52 -4.94 0.52
CA LEU A 717 -17.15 -6.09 1.19
C LEU A 717 -17.75 -5.71 2.56
N THR A 718 -17.24 -4.63 3.16
CA THR A 718 -17.72 -4.03 4.42
C THR A 718 -18.22 -2.59 4.18
N ASP A 719 -18.83 -2.01 5.22
CA ASP A 719 -19.23 -0.60 5.24
C ASP A 719 -18.06 0.35 5.59
N GLU A 720 -16.94 -0.17 6.08
CA GLU A 720 -15.70 0.61 6.29
C GLU A 720 -15.27 1.27 4.98
N SER A 721 -14.79 2.51 5.03
CA SER A 721 -14.40 3.28 3.84
C SER A 721 -13.00 3.86 3.91
N ILE A 722 -12.40 4.04 2.74
CA ILE A 722 -11.23 4.91 2.51
C ILE A 722 -11.68 6.01 1.55
N VAL A 723 -11.39 7.26 1.89
CA VAL A 723 -11.72 8.43 1.06
C VAL A 723 -10.43 8.96 0.44
N LEU A 724 -10.43 9.20 -0.87
CA LEU A 724 -9.38 9.88 -1.60
C LEU A 724 -9.91 11.25 -2.01
N GLY A 725 -9.18 12.31 -1.70
CA GLY A 725 -9.62 13.68 -1.98
C GLY A 725 -8.60 14.54 -2.71
N ASN A 726 -9.12 15.44 -3.53
CA ASN A 726 -8.44 16.49 -4.30
C ASN A 726 -9.52 17.53 -4.61
N HIS A 727 -9.25 18.83 -4.60
CA HIS A 727 -10.23 19.79 -5.13
C HIS A 727 -10.11 19.94 -6.65
N HIS A 728 -11.11 20.54 -7.30
CA HIS A 728 -11.10 20.79 -8.76
C HIS A 728 -11.28 22.26 -9.12
N ASP A 729 -11.73 23.11 -8.20
CA ASP A 729 -11.81 24.54 -8.44
C ASP A 729 -10.43 25.21 -8.37
N SER A 730 -10.21 26.26 -9.16
CA SER A 730 -9.00 27.08 -9.07
C SER A 730 -9.31 28.56 -9.27
N TRP A 731 -8.46 29.46 -8.75
CA TRP A 731 -8.60 30.90 -9.03
C TRP A 731 -8.46 31.27 -10.51
N CYS A 732 -7.68 30.50 -11.27
CA CYS A 732 -7.34 30.75 -12.67
C CYS A 732 -7.48 29.46 -13.50
N CYS A 733 -6.45 29.04 -14.22
CA CYS A 733 -6.41 27.74 -14.93
C CYS A 733 -5.83 26.60 -14.08
N GLY A 734 -5.10 26.91 -13.00
CA GLY A 734 -4.78 25.97 -11.93
C GLY A 734 -4.06 24.69 -12.33
N ALA A 735 -3.05 24.77 -13.21
CA ALA A 735 -2.42 23.56 -13.75
C ALA A 735 -1.69 22.70 -12.71
N ILE A 736 -1.16 23.32 -11.66
CA ILE A 736 -0.68 22.67 -10.46
C ILE A 736 -1.83 22.54 -9.46
N ASP A 737 -2.34 23.68 -9.03
CA ASP A 737 -3.36 23.81 -8.01
C ASP A 737 -4.74 24.02 -8.66
N PRO A 738 -5.58 22.97 -8.72
CA PRO A 738 -5.38 21.59 -8.23
C PRO A 738 -5.20 20.56 -9.34
N VAL A 739 -5.12 20.97 -10.61
CA VAL A 739 -5.22 20.05 -11.75
C VAL A 739 -4.10 19.00 -11.76
N SER A 740 -2.96 19.25 -11.11
CA SER A 740 -1.93 18.23 -10.96
C SER A 740 -2.40 17.03 -10.11
N GLY A 741 -3.09 17.28 -9.01
CA GLY A 741 -3.76 16.26 -8.20
C GLY A 741 -4.94 15.64 -8.92
N THR A 742 -5.77 16.43 -9.62
CA THR A 742 -6.88 15.91 -10.43
C THR A 742 -6.39 14.97 -11.52
N SER A 743 -5.25 15.29 -12.15
CA SER A 743 -4.60 14.45 -13.16
C SER A 743 -4.16 13.11 -12.58
N ALA A 744 -3.56 13.12 -11.38
CA ALA A 744 -3.20 11.90 -10.68
C ALA A 744 -4.44 11.10 -10.27
N MET A 745 -5.48 11.77 -9.74
CA MET A 745 -6.75 11.16 -9.34
C MET A 745 -7.43 10.47 -10.53
N ASN A 746 -7.43 11.09 -11.71
CA ASN A 746 -8.01 10.52 -12.93
C ASN A 746 -7.32 9.21 -13.34
N GLU A 747 -5.98 9.12 -13.22
CA GLU A 747 -5.26 7.86 -13.51
C GLU A 747 -5.47 6.81 -12.41
N VAL A 748 -5.58 7.21 -11.14
CA VAL A 748 -5.94 6.30 -10.03
C VAL A 748 -7.36 5.76 -10.24
N ALA A 749 -8.32 6.62 -10.57
CA ALA A 749 -9.70 6.25 -10.89
C ALA A 749 -9.74 5.28 -12.08
N ARG A 750 -8.94 5.53 -13.13
CA ARG A 750 -8.84 4.63 -14.28
C ARG A 750 -8.29 3.26 -13.89
N ALA A 751 -7.23 3.22 -13.08
CA ALA A 751 -6.64 1.98 -12.59
C ALA A 751 -7.59 1.20 -11.68
N LEU A 752 -8.33 1.89 -10.81
CA LEU A 752 -9.36 1.28 -9.94
C LEU A 752 -10.55 0.77 -10.75
N GLY A 753 -11.01 1.52 -11.75
CA GLY A 753 -12.04 1.10 -12.69
C GLY A 753 -11.60 -0.15 -13.46
N GLU A 754 -10.37 -0.18 -13.95
CA GLU A 754 -9.78 -1.34 -14.60
C GLU A 754 -9.68 -2.55 -13.65
N LEU A 755 -9.28 -2.35 -12.40
CA LEU A 755 -9.32 -3.40 -11.38
C LEU A 755 -10.74 -3.97 -11.18
N CYS A 756 -11.73 -3.09 -11.08
CA CYS A 756 -13.13 -3.48 -10.88
C CYS A 756 -13.69 -4.23 -12.09
N GLN A 757 -13.39 -3.77 -13.31
CA GLN A 757 -13.73 -4.46 -14.56
C GLN A 757 -13.06 -5.84 -14.65
N ARG A 758 -11.86 -6.00 -14.08
CA ARG A 758 -11.17 -7.29 -13.89
C ARG A 758 -11.70 -8.11 -12.70
N GLY A 759 -12.80 -7.71 -12.09
CA GLY A 759 -13.50 -8.43 -11.02
C GLY A 759 -12.91 -8.24 -9.62
N TRP A 760 -11.94 -7.34 -9.44
CA TRP A 760 -11.46 -6.95 -8.10
C TRP A 760 -12.60 -6.26 -7.34
N ARG A 761 -12.76 -6.63 -6.07
CA ARG A 761 -13.62 -5.90 -5.14
C ARG A 761 -12.80 -5.62 -3.89
N PRO A 762 -12.69 -4.35 -3.46
CA PRO A 762 -11.96 -4.04 -2.25
C PRO A 762 -12.68 -4.60 -1.02
N TYR A 763 -11.93 -4.84 0.06
CA TYR A 763 -12.51 -5.20 1.35
C TYR A 763 -13.29 -4.02 1.92
N ARG A 764 -12.72 -2.81 1.88
CA ARG A 764 -13.36 -1.55 2.28
C ARG A 764 -13.95 -0.83 1.07
N LYS A 765 -15.00 -0.04 1.28
CA LYS A 765 -15.50 0.91 0.28
C LYS A 765 -14.41 1.92 -0.07
N ILE A 766 -14.30 2.30 -1.33
CA ILE A 766 -13.41 3.38 -1.78
C ILE A 766 -14.30 4.52 -2.28
N ILE A 767 -14.09 5.71 -1.75
CA ILE A 767 -14.75 6.95 -2.17
C ILE A 767 -13.68 7.83 -2.81
N LEU A 768 -13.87 8.17 -4.08
CA LEU A 768 -13.12 9.20 -4.79
C LEU A 768 -13.92 10.50 -4.69
N ALA A 769 -13.32 11.56 -4.19
CA ALA A 769 -14.01 12.83 -4.03
C ALA A 769 -13.20 13.96 -4.65
N ASN A 770 -13.76 14.60 -5.67
CA ASN A 770 -13.21 15.83 -6.22
C ASN A 770 -14.00 17.02 -5.66
N TRP A 771 -13.39 17.78 -4.75
CA TRP A 771 -14.04 18.84 -3.98
C TRP A 771 -14.15 20.14 -4.80
N ASP A 772 -15.23 20.89 -4.61
CA ASP A 772 -15.41 22.23 -5.18
C ASP A 772 -15.24 23.29 -4.09
N ASN A 773 -14.93 24.53 -4.48
CA ASN A 773 -14.80 25.68 -3.61
C ASN A 773 -13.81 25.50 -2.43
N GLU A 774 -12.73 24.76 -2.65
CA GLU A 774 -11.60 24.67 -1.71
C GLU A 774 -10.95 26.05 -1.56
N GLU A 775 -10.79 26.75 -2.68
CA GLU A 775 -10.00 27.98 -2.79
C GLU A 775 -10.56 29.14 -1.94
N TYR A 776 -11.86 29.07 -1.63
CA TYR A 776 -12.55 30.03 -0.76
C TYR A 776 -12.41 29.71 0.73
N GLY A 777 -12.03 28.49 1.13
CA GLY A 777 -11.92 28.10 2.53
C GLY A 777 -12.33 26.66 2.82
N LEU A 778 -11.91 25.71 1.97
CA LEU A 778 -12.18 24.27 2.11
C LEU A 778 -13.67 23.94 2.08
N VAL A 779 -14.47 24.70 1.32
CA VAL A 779 -15.93 24.72 1.50
C VAL A 779 -16.53 23.39 1.09
N GLY A 780 -16.29 22.89 -0.13
CA GLY A 780 -16.94 21.67 -0.60
C GLY A 780 -16.62 20.44 0.24
N SER A 781 -15.36 20.22 0.62
CA SER A 781 -14.99 19.11 1.51
C SER A 781 -15.62 19.26 2.90
N THR A 782 -15.61 20.46 3.48
CA THR A 782 -16.22 20.72 4.80
C THR A 782 -17.72 20.45 4.79
N GLU A 783 -18.46 21.01 3.84
CA GLU A 783 -19.92 20.81 3.71
C GLU A 783 -20.27 19.33 3.53
N TRP A 784 -19.46 18.57 2.78
CA TRP A 784 -19.63 17.14 2.62
C TRP A 784 -19.31 16.36 3.89
N GLY A 785 -18.22 16.72 4.59
CA GLY A 785 -17.87 16.14 5.87
C GLY A 785 -18.96 16.34 6.93
N GLU A 786 -19.56 17.53 6.99
CA GLU A 786 -20.68 17.85 7.88
C GLU A 786 -21.98 17.12 7.51
N HIS A 787 -22.26 17.00 6.21
CA HIS A 787 -23.42 16.26 5.69
C HIS A 787 -23.35 14.77 6.04
N HIS A 788 -22.17 14.15 5.89
CA HIS A 788 -21.97 12.71 6.05
C HIS A 788 -21.30 12.32 7.37
N GLN A 789 -21.20 13.25 8.34
CA GLN A 789 -20.44 13.06 9.59
C GLN A 789 -20.80 11.78 10.35
N GLU A 790 -22.10 11.41 10.40
CA GLU A 790 -22.54 10.24 11.15
C GLU A 790 -21.99 8.94 10.56
N GLU A 791 -21.93 8.85 9.23
CA GLU A 791 -21.37 7.70 8.53
C GLU A 791 -19.84 7.71 8.62
N LEU A 792 -19.22 8.86 8.35
CA LEU A 792 -17.78 9.02 8.29
C LEU A 792 -17.11 8.74 9.64
N SER A 793 -17.61 9.30 10.73
CA SER A 793 -17.04 9.08 12.07
C SER A 793 -17.16 7.63 12.55
N LYS A 794 -18.07 6.83 11.97
CA LYS A 794 -18.23 5.41 12.31
C LYS A 794 -17.40 4.49 11.42
N ASN A 795 -17.33 4.79 10.12
CA ASN A 795 -16.88 3.84 9.10
C ASN A 795 -15.62 4.28 8.33
N CYS A 796 -15.27 5.57 8.33
CA CYS A 796 -14.12 6.04 7.57
C CYS A 796 -12.81 5.73 8.28
N VAL A 797 -12.00 4.87 7.66
CA VAL A 797 -10.73 4.39 8.22
C VAL A 797 -9.59 5.36 7.95
N ALA A 798 -9.58 5.99 6.77
CA ALA A 798 -8.57 6.98 6.42
C ALA A 798 -9.04 7.93 5.31
N TYR A 799 -8.50 9.15 5.33
CA TYR A 799 -8.59 10.14 4.24
C TYR A 799 -7.21 10.36 3.60
N LEU A 800 -7.14 10.26 2.27
CA LEU A 800 -5.89 10.36 1.51
C LEU A 800 -5.98 11.57 0.57
N ASN A 801 -5.31 12.66 0.93
CA ASN A 801 -5.29 13.91 0.17
C ASN A 801 -4.14 13.96 -0.82
N VAL A 802 -4.45 14.35 -2.05
CA VAL A 802 -3.48 14.86 -3.03
C VAL A 802 -4.11 16.08 -3.67
N ASP A 803 -3.87 17.23 -3.05
CA ASP A 803 -4.24 18.53 -3.59
C ASP A 803 -3.42 18.81 -4.86
N GLU A 804 -2.13 19.00 -4.66
CA GLU A 804 -1.15 19.13 -5.72
C GLU A 804 -0.35 17.82 -5.82
N ALA A 805 -0.20 17.25 -7.02
CA ALA A 805 0.73 16.14 -7.20
C ALA A 805 2.19 16.63 -7.07
N THR A 806 2.45 17.86 -7.50
CA THR A 806 3.75 18.55 -7.39
C THR A 806 3.62 20.04 -7.66
N ASN A 807 4.27 20.87 -6.85
CA ASN A 807 4.43 22.31 -7.14
C ASN A 807 5.80 22.66 -7.73
N GLY A 808 6.46 21.68 -8.36
CA GLY A 808 7.82 21.82 -8.88
C GLY A 808 8.92 21.34 -7.93
N GLY A 809 8.55 20.91 -6.71
CA GLY A 809 9.42 20.16 -5.82
C GLY A 809 9.90 18.84 -6.42
N GLN A 810 11.08 18.37 -6.02
CA GLN A 810 11.73 17.17 -6.52
C GLN A 810 11.56 15.97 -5.60
N VAL A 811 11.44 16.22 -4.29
CA VAL A 811 11.32 15.18 -3.26
C VAL A 811 9.96 15.28 -2.58
N LEU A 812 9.42 14.11 -2.25
CA LEU A 812 8.14 13.95 -1.57
C LEU A 812 8.19 14.59 -0.17
N GLY A 813 7.26 15.50 0.08
CA GLY A 813 6.79 15.90 1.39
C GLY A 813 5.55 15.08 1.75
N VAL A 814 5.47 14.67 3.01
CA VAL A 814 4.35 13.88 3.54
C VAL A 814 3.96 14.47 4.87
N THR A 815 2.73 14.93 4.95
CA THR A 815 2.14 15.49 6.16
C THR A 815 1.00 14.57 6.59
N GLY A 816 0.93 14.12 7.83
CA GLY A 816 -0.10 13.13 8.16
C GLY A 816 -0.15 12.59 9.56
N SER A 817 -1.20 11.79 9.81
CA SER A 817 -1.37 11.01 11.03
C SER A 817 -0.23 10.00 11.17
N PRO A 818 0.41 9.89 12.36
CA PRO A 818 1.46 8.91 12.60
C PRO A 818 1.03 7.46 12.33
N LEU A 819 -0.27 7.15 12.41
CA LEU A 819 -0.82 5.82 12.14
C LEU A 819 -0.52 5.33 10.71
N LEU A 820 -0.37 6.22 9.74
CA LEU A 820 -0.15 5.89 8.33
C LEU A 820 1.33 5.73 7.96
N THR A 821 2.23 5.99 8.90
CA THR A 821 3.68 6.06 8.67
C THR A 821 4.22 4.79 8.00
N SER A 822 3.96 3.63 8.59
CA SER A 822 4.60 2.38 8.17
C SER A 822 4.10 1.91 6.80
N VAL A 823 2.79 2.03 6.53
CA VAL A 823 2.24 1.73 5.19
C VAL A 823 2.78 2.67 4.11
N LEU A 824 2.99 3.95 4.42
CA LEU A 824 3.60 4.92 3.50
C LEU A 824 5.07 4.57 3.21
N MET A 825 5.84 4.22 4.24
CA MET A 825 7.23 3.76 4.05
C MET A 825 7.29 2.51 3.17
N ASP A 826 6.41 1.55 3.37
CA ASP A 826 6.41 0.33 2.57
C ASP A 826 5.98 0.57 1.12
N VAL A 827 5.02 1.48 0.88
CA VAL A 827 4.56 1.81 -0.48
C VAL A 827 5.62 2.60 -1.24
N THR A 828 6.26 3.58 -0.59
CA THR A 828 7.28 4.43 -1.25
C THR A 828 8.54 3.64 -1.65
N GLN A 829 8.82 2.50 -1.01
CA GLN A 829 9.87 1.56 -1.43
C GLN A 829 9.55 0.81 -2.74
N LEU A 830 8.28 0.75 -3.16
CA LEU A 830 7.88 0.09 -4.41
C LEU A 830 7.94 1.01 -5.63
N ILE A 831 8.11 2.31 -5.41
CA ILE A 831 7.97 3.34 -6.45
C ILE A 831 9.35 3.83 -6.82
N ARG A 832 9.66 3.79 -8.11
CA ARG A 832 10.94 4.29 -8.62
C ARG A 832 11.05 5.79 -8.37
N SER A 833 12.24 6.21 -7.97
CA SER A 833 12.55 7.63 -7.81
C SER A 833 12.31 8.37 -9.14
N PRO A 834 11.63 9.52 -9.12
CA PRO A 834 11.47 10.36 -10.31
C PRO A 834 12.76 11.10 -10.69
N ILE A 835 13.75 11.15 -9.80
CA ILE A 835 14.94 12.02 -9.93
C ILE A 835 16.29 11.27 -9.91
N HIS A 836 16.39 10.12 -9.25
CA HIS A 836 17.62 9.35 -9.10
C HIS A 836 17.46 7.94 -9.66
N GLU A 837 18.21 7.62 -10.72
CA GLU A 837 18.19 6.29 -11.33
C GLU A 837 18.61 5.18 -10.34
N GLY A 838 17.87 4.07 -10.34
CA GLY A 838 18.12 2.92 -9.47
C GLY A 838 17.68 3.09 -8.01
N LYS A 839 17.11 4.24 -7.63
CA LYS A 839 16.54 4.52 -6.30
C LYS A 839 15.02 4.49 -6.29
N THR A 840 14.45 4.57 -5.09
CA THR A 840 13.01 4.64 -4.82
C THR A 840 12.61 6.01 -4.29
N VAL A 841 11.30 6.31 -4.28
CA VAL A 841 10.77 7.52 -3.62
C VAL A 841 11.13 7.54 -2.14
N TYR A 842 11.15 6.37 -1.49
CA TYR A 842 11.61 6.22 -0.10
C TYR A 842 13.06 6.70 0.10
N ASP A 843 13.97 6.31 -0.80
CA ASP A 843 15.39 6.68 -0.70
C ASP A 843 15.60 8.19 -0.82
N ASP A 844 14.82 8.86 -1.67
CA ASP A 844 14.88 10.31 -1.85
C ASP A 844 14.36 11.05 -0.63
N TRP A 845 13.22 10.60 -0.09
CA TRP A 845 12.61 11.19 1.10
C TRP A 845 13.51 11.07 2.32
N LEU A 846 14.07 9.87 2.56
CA LEU A 846 15.04 9.66 3.64
C LEU A 846 16.35 10.44 3.39
N GLY A 847 16.81 10.49 2.14
CA GLY A 847 18.01 11.23 1.75
C GLY A 847 17.89 12.73 2.00
N ASP A 848 16.69 13.30 1.79
CA ASP A 848 16.38 14.70 2.07
C ASP A 848 16.44 15.00 3.58
N GLN A 849 15.78 14.20 4.41
CA GLN A 849 15.80 14.39 5.86
C GLN A 849 17.17 14.12 6.49
N ARG A 850 18.01 13.29 5.87
CA ARG A 850 19.41 13.08 6.33
C ARG A 850 20.32 14.29 6.14
N ARG A 851 19.93 15.30 5.35
CA ARG A 851 20.72 16.53 5.22
C ARG A 851 20.67 17.38 6.49
N THR A 852 19.54 17.36 7.18
CA THR A 852 19.33 18.07 8.46
C THR A 852 19.61 17.16 9.65
N ASP A 853 19.37 15.85 9.53
CA ASP A 853 19.61 14.86 10.58
C ASP A 853 20.38 13.63 10.04
N PRO A 854 21.72 13.69 9.96
CA PRO A 854 22.53 12.61 9.38
C PRO A 854 22.40 11.24 10.04
N GLY A 855 21.92 11.18 11.29
CA GLY A 855 21.74 9.93 12.05
C GLY A 855 20.45 9.18 11.74
N ARG A 856 19.57 9.76 10.91
CA ARG A 856 18.22 9.24 10.66
C ARG A 856 18.22 7.89 9.93
N SER A 857 17.56 6.89 10.50
CA SER A 857 17.45 5.53 9.92
C SER A 857 16.22 5.35 9.02
N THR A 858 15.11 6.01 9.34
CA THR A 858 13.83 5.94 8.62
C THR A 858 13.24 7.35 8.44
N PRO A 859 12.46 7.60 7.38
CA PRO A 859 11.81 8.89 7.20
C PRO A 859 10.73 9.13 8.27
N VAL A 860 10.35 10.38 8.51
CA VAL A 860 9.20 10.73 9.36
C VAL A 860 8.26 11.68 8.64
N LEU A 861 7.00 11.68 9.05
CA LEU A 861 5.97 12.56 8.52
C LEU A 861 6.10 13.95 9.16
N ASP A 862 5.76 14.97 8.39
CA ASP A 862 5.55 16.33 8.90
C ASP A 862 4.18 16.42 9.60
N LEU A 863 3.98 17.43 10.44
CA LEU A 863 2.77 17.59 11.24
C LEU A 863 1.61 18.16 10.42
N MET A 864 0.44 17.54 10.54
CA MET A 864 -0.77 17.99 9.87
C MET A 864 -1.40 19.17 10.61
N GLY A 865 -1.48 20.30 9.92
CA GLY A 865 -2.19 21.51 10.34
C GLY A 865 -3.51 21.64 9.60
N THR A 866 -3.60 22.67 8.76
CA THR A 866 -4.72 22.95 7.87
C THR A 866 -4.19 23.47 6.52
N GLY A 867 -5.08 23.79 5.59
CA GLY A 867 -4.72 24.39 4.30
C GLY A 867 -5.02 23.54 3.08
N SER A 868 -5.72 22.43 3.27
CA SER A 868 -6.38 21.68 2.21
C SER A 868 -7.50 20.84 2.84
N ASP A 869 -8.22 20.09 2.01
CA ASP A 869 -9.47 19.40 2.31
C ASP A 869 -9.38 18.35 3.41
N TYR A 870 -8.18 17.89 3.80
CA TYR A 870 -8.00 16.98 4.95
C TYR A 870 -8.47 17.58 6.27
N THR A 871 -8.64 18.90 6.37
CA THR A 871 -8.94 19.60 7.63
C THR A 871 -10.22 19.08 8.30
N VAL A 872 -11.32 18.92 7.55
CA VAL A 872 -12.58 18.39 8.12
C VAL A 872 -12.42 16.94 8.57
N PHE A 873 -11.66 16.13 7.83
CA PHE A 873 -11.46 14.72 8.16
C PHE A 873 -10.59 14.56 9.41
N PHE A 874 -9.45 15.25 9.45
CA PHE A 874 -8.46 15.10 10.52
C PHE A 874 -8.85 15.88 11.79
N ASN A 875 -9.13 17.18 11.68
CA ASN A 875 -9.33 18.05 12.83
C ASN A 875 -10.77 18.00 13.35
N HIS A 876 -11.77 17.90 12.47
CA HIS A 876 -13.17 17.90 12.88
C HIS A 876 -13.73 16.49 13.12
N LEU A 877 -13.44 15.51 12.28
CA LEU A 877 -14.01 14.16 12.40
C LEU A 877 -13.08 13.14 13.09
N GLY A 878 -11.80 13.47 13.31
CA GLY A 878 -10.83 12.57 13.96
C GLY A 878 -10.38 11.38 13.10
N ILE A 879 -10.52 11.48 11.77
CA ILE A 879 -10.16 10.44 10.80
C ILE A 879 -8.66 10.55 10.48
N PRO A 880 -7.89 9.44 10.60
CA PRO A 880 -6.48 9.42 10.21
C PRO A 880 -6.31 9.87 8.76
N SER A 881 -5.55 10.94 8.56
CA SER A 881 -5.42 11.58 7.25
C SER A 881 -3.96 11.72 6.84
N VAL A 882 -3.70 11.77 5.54
CA VAL A 882 -2.39 12.12 4.97
C VAL A 882 -2.57 13.10 3.82
N ASP A 883 -1.62 14.00 3.67
CA ASP A 883 -1.43 14.89 2.54
C ASP A 883 -0.07 14.59 1.88
N LEU A 884 -0.09 14.40 0.56
CA LEU A 884 1.04 13.94 -0.22
C LEU A 884 1.37 14.95 -1.32
N LEU A 885 2.60 15.46 -1.33
CA LEU A 885 3.00 16.49 -2.28
C LEU A 885 4.51 16.44 -2.56
N PHE A 886 4.92 16.41 -3.83
CA PHE A 886 6.31 16.70 -4.20
C PHE A 886 6.58 18.22 -4.15
N ASN A 887 7.00 18.72 -2.98
CA ASN A 887 7.28 20.15 -2.71
C ASN A 887 8.71 20.49 -2.28
N ARG A 888 9.58 19.51 -2.01
CA ARG A 888 10.91 19.79 -1.48
C ARG A 888 11.94 19.98 -2.59
N GLN A 889 12.89 20.89 -2.40
CA GLN A 889 13.97 21.20 -3.37
C GLN A 889 13.44 21.62 -4.75
N GLY A 890 12.57 22.63 -4.80
CA GLY A 890 12.01 23.15 -6.05
C GLY A 890 13.07 23.54 -7.10
N GLN A 891 12.72 23.39 -8.39
CA GLN A 891 13.55 23.80 -9.52
C GLN A 891 13.12 25.12 -10.20
N GLY A 892 12.16 25.80 -9.61
CA GLY A 892 11.75 27.14 -9.98
C GLY A 892 10.76 27.70 -8.96
N VAL A 893 10.39 28.96 -9.16
CA VAL A 893 9.40 29.63 -8.33
C VAL A 893 8.01 29.22 -8.81
N TYR A 894 7.25 28.56 -7.94
CA TYR A 894 5.87 28.20 -8.19
C TYR A 894 4.98 29.46 -8.32
N PRO A 895 4.30 29.69 -9.46
CA PRO A 895 3.35 30.78 -9.66
C PRO A 895 1.99 30.52 -8.99
N TYR A 896 2.00 30.22 -7.70
CA TYR A 896 0.81 29.91 -6.90
C TYR A 896 -0.31 30.96 -7.05
N HIS A 897 -1.53 30.51 -7.34
CA HIS A 897 -2.76 31.31 -7.55
C HIS A 897 -2.64 32.46 -8.58
N SER A 898 -1.74 32.29 -9.55
CA SER A 898 -1.48 33.25 -10.64
C SER A 898 -1.93 32.66 -11.97
N ASN A 899 -2.20 33.50 -12.97
CA ASN A 899 -2.43 33.05 -14.35
C ASN A 899 -1.24 32.28 -14.94
N TYR A 900 -0.06 32.39 -14.32
CA TYR A 900 1.13 31.64 -14.73
C TYR A 900 1.19 30.23 -14.11
N ASP A 901 0.26 29.86 -13.22
CA ASP A 901 0.03 28.46 -12.88
C ASP A 901 -0.65 27.74 -14.07
N SER A 902 0.19 27.36 -15.01
CA SER A 902 -0.20 26.90 -16.33
C SER A 902 0.46 25.58 -16.71
N PHE A 903 -0.18 24.88 -17.64
CA PHE A 903 0.40 23.68 -18.24
C PHE A 903 1.80 23.95 -18.82
N TYR A 904 2.01 25.14 -19.39
CA TYR A 904 3.31 25.54 -19.91
C TYR A 904 4.37 25.60 -18.80
N TRP A 905 4.05 26.19 -17.64
CA TRP A 905 4.98 26.21 -16.50
C TRP A 905 5.28 24.79 -16.00
N VAL A 906 4.26 23.93 -15.87
CA VAL A 906 4.44 22.52 -15.46
C VAL A 906 5.37 21.80 -16.42
N GLU A 907 5.17 21.94 -17.73
CA GLU A 907 5.97 21.24 -18.74
C GLU A 907 7.43 21.71 -18.78
N LYS A 908 7.71 22.98 -18.46
CA LYS A 908 9.04 23.57 -18.56
C LYS A 908 9.84 23.52 -17.26
N PHE A 909 9.18 23.68 -16.13
CA PHE A 909 9.85 23.91 -14.83
C PHE A 909 9.30 23.02 -13.73
N GLY A 910 7.97 22.79 -13.67
CA GLY A 910 7.34 22.02 -12.61
C GLY A 910 7.69 20.53 -12.64
N ASP A 911 7.28 19.83 -13.71
CA ASP A 911 7.49 18.40 -13.86
C ASP A 911 7.82 17.99 -15.30
N VAL A 912 9.06 18.31 -15.70
CA VAL A 912 9.58 17.95 -17.02
C VAL A 912 9.49 16.43 -17.24
N GLY A 913 8.61 16.03 -18.15
CA GLY A 913 8.34 14.63 -18.48
C GLY A 913 7.34 13.92 -17.57
N PHE A 914 6.64 14.64 -16.67
CA PHE A 914 5.53 14.14 -15.84
C PHE A 914 5.89 12.97 -14.92
N LYS A 915 7.16 12.87 -14.51
CA LYS A 915 7.65 11.74 -13.69
C LYS A 915 7.15 11.80 -12.26
N LYS A 916 6.98 13.00 -11.68
CA LYS A 916 6.49 13.17 -10.31
C LYS A 916 4.98 12.96 -10.24
N HIS A 917 4.23 13.43 -11.24
CA HIS A 917 2.82 13.06 -11.41
C HIS A 917 2.65 11.53 -11.46
N LEU A 918 3.54 10.84 -12.18
CA LEU A 918 3.50 9.37 -12.28
C LEU A 918 3.78 8.71 -10.92
N ALA A 919 4.84 9.14 -10.25
CA ALA A 919 5.18 8.63 -8.93
C ALA A 919 4.06 8.89 -7.91
N MET A 920 3.39 10.05 -7.98
CA MET A 920 2.27 10.38 -7.11
C MET A 920 1.04 9.52 -7.39
N ALA A 921 0.64 9.35 -8.66
CA ALA A 921 -0.49 8.48 -9.02
C ALA A 921 -0.24 7.03 -8.56
N GLN A 922 0.99 6.52 -8.71
CA GLN A 922 1.39 5.21 -8.23
C GLN A 922 1.35 5.12 -6.69
N LEU A 923 1.84 6.14 -5.99
CA LEU A 923 1.82 6.23 -4.52
C LEU A 923 0.40 6.20 -3.98
N TRP A 924 -0.45 7.08 -4.50
CA TRP A 924 -1.83 7.23 -4.06
C TRP A 924 -2.66 5.97 -4.36
N GLY A 925 -2.49 5.39 -5.55
CA GLY A 925 -3.12 4.13 -5.94
C GLY A 925 -2.68 2.94 -5.09
N LEU A 926 -1.37 2.79 -4.84
CA LEU A 926 -0.83 1.71 -4.00
C LEU A 926 -1.29 1.82 -2.54
N LEU A 927 -1.26 3.03 -1.97
CA LEU A 927 -1.74 3.28 -0.61
C LEU A 927 -3.22 2.89 -0.50
N THR A 928 -4.02 3.27 -1.50
CA THR A 928 -5.43 2.92 -1.59
C THR A 928 -5.67 1.42 -1.64
N VAL A 929 -5.02 0.68 -2.55
CA VAL A 929 -5.27 -0.77 -2.65
C VAL A 929 -4.75 -1.54 -1.44
N ARG A 930 -3.77 -1.03 -0.69
CA ARG A 930 -3.32 -1.64 0.57
C ARG A 930 -4.29 -1.42 1.70
N LEU A 931 -4.75 -0.18 1.88
CA LEU A 931 -5.70 0.16 2.94
C LEU A 931 -7.09 -0.40 2.65
N ALA A 932 -7.52 -0.43 1.39
CA ALA A 932 -8.84 -0.93 1.02
C ALA A 932 -8.88 -2.43 0.67
N GLY A 933 -7.75 -3.05 0.32
CA GLY A 933 -7.71 -4.41 -0.23
C GLY A 933 -7.74 -5.55 0.80
N THR A 934 -7.44 -5.28 2.08
CA THR A 934 -7.29 -6.34 3.09
C THR A 934 -8.05 -6.03 4.38
N GLY A 935 -8.43 -7.07 5.13
CA GLY A 935 -9.15 -6.91 6.40
C GLY A 935 -8.34 -6.27 7.53
N ASN A 936 -7.01 -6.35 7.48
CA ASN A 936 -6.16 -5.69 8.49
C ASN A 936 -6.00 -4.22 8.14
N ILE A 937 -6.15 -3.37 9.15
CA ILE A 937 -5.76 -1.98 9.06
C ILE A 937 -4.25 -1.92 9.32
N LEU A 938 -3.47 -1.45 8.34
CA LEU A 938 -2.00 -1.39 8.39
C LEU A 938 -1.52 -0.17 9.19
N PHE A 939 -2.09 0.03 10.38
CA PHE A 939 -1.70 1.11 11.30
C PHE A 939 -0.74 0.59 12.36
N GLU A 940 0.18 1.45 12.77
CA GLU A 940 1.06 1.20 13.91
C GLU A 940 0.86 2.30 14.96
N ALA A 941 0.19 1.96 16.05
CA ALA A 941 -0.12 2.89 17.13
C ALA A 941 1.16 3.39 17.83
N VAL A 942 2.23 2.59 17.80
CA VAL A 942 3.51 2.95 18.42
C VAL A 942 4.12 4.21 17.78
N GLU A 943 3.90 4.45 16.49
CA GLU A 943 4.38 5.66 15.81
C GLU A 943 3.76 6.91 16.41
N TYR A 944 2.48 6.84 16.78
CA TYR A 944 1.76 7.93 17.45
C TYR A 944 2.40 8.27 18.81
N SER A 945 2.75 7.26 19.60
CA SER A 945 3.37 7.46 20.91
C SER A 945 4.76 8.11 20.81
N LYS A 946 5.53 7.80 19.76
CA LYS A 946 6.86 8.39 19.51
C LYS A 946 6.75 9.89 19.23
N VAL A 947 5.75 10.27 18.42
CA VAL A 947 5.47 11.68 18.10
C VAL A 947 5.07 12.44 19.37
N LEU A 948 4.15 11.91 20.18
CA LEU A 948 3.77 12.54 21.45
C LEU A 948 4.97 12.73 22.39
N ALA A 949 5.83 11.71 22.53
CA ALA A 949 7.02 11.79 23.36
C ALA A 949 8.03 12.84 22.86
N HIS A 950 8.20 12.95 21.54
CA HIS A 950 9.05 13.98 20.93
C HIS A 950 8.55 15.39 21.28
N HIS A 951 7.26 15.65 21.11
CA HIS A 951 6.68 16.97 21.38
C HIS A 951 6.56 17.31 22.87
N SER A 952 6.33 16.33 23.75
CA SER A 952 6.46 16.54 25.20
C SER A 952 7.86 17.01 25.57
N LYS A 953 8.90 16.41 24.96
CA LYS A 953 10.29 16.82 25.19
C LYS A 953 10.56 18.25 24.68
N MET A 954 9.99 18.65 23.55
CA MET A 954 10.09 20.02 23.05
C MET A 954 9.44 21.01 24.03
N LEU A 955 8.19 20.75 24.43
CA LEU A 955 7.45 21.56 25.39
C LEU A 955 8.21 21.70 26.73
N LYS A 956 8.84 20.62 27.19
CA LYS A 956 9.69 20.61 28.39
C LYS A 956 10.97 21.40 28.24
N THR A 957 11.57 21.39 27.05
CA THR A 957 12.79 22.16 26.77
C THR A 957 12.51 23.66 26.80
N GLU A 958 11.35 24.06 26.27
CA GLU A 958 10.97 25.46 26.16
C GLU A 958 10.34 26.02 27.44
N TYR A 959 9.43 25.26 28.06
CA TYR A 959 8.59 25.74 29.17
C TYR A 959 8.69 24.90 30.44
N GLY A 960 9.64 23.96 30.54
CA GLY A 960 9.74 23.03 31.69
C GLY A 960 10.04 23.69 33.05
N SER A 961 10.46 24.96 33.08
CA SER A 961 10.59 25.75 34.31
C SER A 961 9.27 26.37 34.78
N LEU A 962 8.27 26.44 33.89
CA LEU A 962 6.97 27.07 34.11
C LEU A 962 5.82 26.05 34.21
N LEU A 963 5.99 24.86 33.63
CA LEU A 963 4.97 23.81 33.55
C LEU A 963 5.41 22.51 34.22
N GLU A 964 4.46 21.82 34.85
CA GLU A 964 4.62 20.45 35.34
C GLU A 964 4.18 19.47 34.23
N LEU A 965 5.08 18.58 33.80
CA LEU A 965 4.86 17.67 32.67
C LEU A 965 4.99 16.18 33.03
N SER A 966 5.23 15.82 34.30
CA SER A 966 5.42 14.40 34.67
C SER A 966 4.15 13.57 34.47
N ALA A 967 2.97 14.17 34.65
CA ALA A 967 1.71 13.51 34.36
C ALA A 967 1.56 13.18 32.87
N LEU A 968 1.95 14.12 31.99
CA LEU A 968 1.96 13.95 30.54
C LEU A 968 2.96 12.89 30.10
N ASP A 969 4.21 12.99 30.55
CA ASP A 969 5.27 12.00 30.28
C ASP A 969 4.83 10.59 30.72
N GLY A 970 4.16 10.49 31.88
CA GLY A 970 3.61 9.22 32.40
C GLY A 970 2.47 8.65 31.56
N ALA A 971 1.54 9.50 31.10
CA ALA A 971 0.43 9.07 30.24
C ALA A 971 0.94 8.59 28.88
N ILE A 972 1.88 9.32 28.26
CA ILE A 972 2.53 8.93 27.00
C ILE A 972 3.26 7.59 27.15
N SER A 973 3.94 7.37 28.28
CA SER A 973 4.64 6.11 28.54
C SER A 973 3.68 4.92 28.65
N ARG A 974 2.51 5.11 29.28
CA ARG A 974 1.46 4.07 29.35
C ARG A 974 0.83 3.82 27.98
N PHE A 975 0.56 4.87 27.22
CA PHE A 975 0.09 4.75 25.84
C PHE A 975 1.08 4.00 24.97
N HIS A 976 2.39 4.27 25.10
CA HIS A 976 3.43 3.55 24.38
C HIS A 976 3.42 2.05 24.67
N ALA A 977 3.27 1.65 25.93
CA ALA A 977 3.18 0.24 26.32
C ALA A 977 1.92 -0.42 25.74
N ALA A 978 0.76 0.26 25.82
CA ALA A 978 -0.50 -0.19 25.24
C ALA A 978 -0.41 -0.32 23.71
N ALA A 979 0.21 0.64 23.04
CA ALA A 979 0.41 0.63 21.60
C ALA A 979 1.30 -0.55 21.15
N LEU A 980 2.40 -0.84 21.86
CA LEU A 980 3.24 -2.01 21.59
C LEU A 980 2.47 -3.33 21.74
N GLU A 981 1.60 -3.43 22.74
CA GLU A 981 0.76 -4.61 22.96
C GLU A 981 -0.25 -4.82 21.83
N VAL A 982 -0.90 -3.74 21.37
CA VAL A 982 -1.85 -3.78 20.25
C VAL A 982 -1.15 -4.06 18.93
N ASP A 983 -0.03 -3.40 18.64
CA ASP A 983 0.74 -3.61 17.41
C ASP A 983 1.33 -5.03 17.35
N ALA A 984 1.65 -5.65 18.50
CA ALA A 984 2.03 -7.06 18.56
C ALA A 984 0.85 -8.02 18.35
N ARG A 985 -0.38 -7.57 18.66
CA ARG A 985 -1.63 -8.33 18.48
C ARG A 985 -2.29 -8.11 17.13
N SER A 986 -1.96 -7.04 16.39
CA SER A 986 -2.66 -6.52 15.21
C SER A 986 -2.52 -7.40 13.94
N ASN A 987 -2.89 -8.67 14.09
CA ASN A 987 -3.82 -9.33 13.19
C ASN A 987 -5.30 -9.00 13.53
N THR A 988 -5.63 -8.15 14.50
CA THR A 988 -7.01 -7.78 14.87
C THR A 988 -7.38 -6.35 14.48
N LYS A 989 -8.66 -6.16 14.09
CA LYS A 989 -9.30 -4.87 13.83
C LYS A 989 -9.11 -3.93 15.03
N ALA A 990 -8.44 -2.80 14.83
CA ALA A 990 -8.70 -1.65 15.68
C ALA A 990 -10.04 -1.06 15.22
N SER A 991 -11.08 -1.14 16.06
CA SER A 991 -12.30 -0.37 15.78
C SER A 991 -11.96 1.11 16.01
N VAL A 992 -12.19 1.94 15.00
CA VAL A 992 -11.98 3.41 15.09
C VAL A 992 -13.22 4.08 15.70
N THR A 993 -14.10 3.31 16.35
CA THR A 993 -15.36 3.86 16.87
C THR A 993 -15.14 4.53 18.22
N ASN A 994 -15.38 5.86 18.25
CA ASN A 994 -15.49 6.73 19.43
C ASN A 994 -14.22 7.44 19.96
N LEU A 995 -13.29 7.83 19.09
CA LEU A 995 -12.40 8.94 19.43
C LEU A 995 -13.16 10.25 19.20
N GLN A 996 -13.47 10.97 20.28
CA GLN A 996 -14.02 12.32 20.14
C GLN A 996 -12.92 13.24 19.60
N PRO A 997 -13.23 14.08 18.59
CA PRO A 997 -12.26 14.92 17.87
C PRO A 997 -11.62 16.03 18.72
N ASP A 998 -12.16 16.29 19.91
CA ASP A 998 -11.78 17.43 20.76
C ASP A 998 -10.58 17.15 21.70
N SER A 999 -9.60 16.35 21.23
CA SER A 999 -8.48 15.89 22.08
C SER A 999 -7.47 16.98 22.44
N GLY A 1000 -7.45 18.10 21.71
CA GLY A 1000 -6.46 19.16 21.87
C GLY A 1000 -5.01 18.72 21.60
N ILE A 1001 -4.83 17.57 20.93
CA ILE A 1001 -3.49 17.01 20.62
C ILE A 1001 -2.95 17.62 19.33
N PHE A 1002 -3.72 17.60 18.24
CA PHE A 1002 -3.37 18.21 16.96
C PHE A 1002 -4.43 19.24 16.58
N ALA A 1003 -4.02 20.47 16.28
CA ALA A 1003 -4.89 21.48 15.69
C ALA A 1003 -4.04 22.50 14.92
N PRO A 1004 -4.66 23.22 13.96
CA PRO A 1004 -4.03 24.43 13.43
C PRO A 1004 -3.85 25.44 14.56
N GLY A 1005 -2.70 26.09 14.59
CA GLY A 1005 -2.45 27.14 15.58
C GLY A 1005 -3.17 28.44 15.21
N LEU A 1006 -3.71 29.15 16.21
CA LEU A 1006 -4.58 30.33 16.03
C LEU A 1006 -3.96 31.42 15.15
N TRP A 1007 -2.64 31.62 15.27
CA TRP A 1007 -1.83 32.59 14.53
C TRP A 1007 -0.74 31.95 13.66
N TYR A 1008 -0.72 30.61 13.59
CA TYR A 1008 0.27 29.84 12.86
C TYR A 1008 -0.16 29.49 11.42
N GLY A 1009 -1.44 29.67 11.10
CA GLY A 1009 -1.96 29.48 9.76
C GLY A 1009 -1.98 27.99 9.39
N TYR A 1010 -1.18 27.61 8.39
CA TYR A 1010 -1.15 26.27 7.82
C TYR A 1010 -0.43 25.22 8.69
N ASP A 1011 0.46 25.66 9.59
CA ASP A 1011 1.31 24.77 10.35
C ASP A 1011 0.54 23.96 11.39
N GLY A 1012 0.83 22.65 11.45
CA GLY A 1012 0.32 21.76 12.48
C GLY A 1012 1.03 21.94 13.81
N VAL A 1013 0.27 22.08 14.89
CA VAL A 1013 0.82 22.23 16.24
C VAL A 1013 0.40 21.04 17.10
N ILE A 1014 1.35 20.48 17.85
CA ILE A 1014 1.04 19.49 18.90
C ILE A 1014 0.92 20.18 20.25
N PHE A 1015 -0.17 19.89 20.97
CA PHE A 1015 -0.58 20.57 22.20
C PHE A 1015 -0.85 22.08 22.02
N PRO A 1016 -1.57 22.50 20.97
CA PRO A 1016 -1.76 23.92 20.61
C PRO A 1016 -2.30 24.74 21.77
N GLY A 1017 -3.35 24.28 22.45
CA GLY A 1017 -3.92 25.01 23.58
C GLY A 1017 -2.95 25.24 24.74
N ALA A 1018 -1.98 24.33 24.95
CA ALA A 1018 -0.94 24.55 25.95
C ALA A 1018 0.09 25.57 25.49
N ILE A 1019 0.55 25.47 24.24
CA ILE A 1019 1.55 26.37 23.64
C ILE A 1019 1.00 27.81 23.54
N GLU A 1020 -0.20 27.98 23.02
CA GLU A 1020 -0.85 29.29 22.86
C GLU A 1020 -1.11 29.97 24.21
N CYS A 1021 -1.52 29.21 25.23
CA CYS A 1021 -1.61 29.74 26.59
C CYS A 1021 -0.24 30.21 27.11
N MET A 1022 0.84 29.48 26.82
CA MET A 1022 2.19 29.89 27.24
C MET A 1022 2.67 31.14 26.52
N GLU A 1023 2.41 31.27 25.23
CA GLU A 1023 2.70 32.47 24.43
C GLU A 1023 1.94 33.70 24.93
N ALA A 1024 0.68 33.50 25.36
CA ALA A 1024 -0.12 34.54 25.99
C ALA A 1024 0.26 34.83 27.46
N GLY A 1025 1.23 34.09 28.02
CA GLY A 1025 1.63 34.20 29.43
C GLY A 1025 0.61 33.62 30.45
N ASP A 1026 -0.37 32.83 29.99
CA ASP A 1026 -1.38 32.15 30.81
C ASP A 1026 -0.94 30.73 31.21
N THR A 1027 -0.08 30.64 32.22
CA THR A 1027 0.39 29.36 32.76
C THR A 1027 -0.72 28.49 33.34
N LYS A 1028 -1.82 29.11 33.84
CA LYS A 1028 -2.95 28.39 34.40
C LYS A 1028 -3.77 27.71 33.30
N GLY A 1029 -4.05 28.42 32.22
CA GLY A 1029 -4.69 27.87 31.02
C GLY A 1029 -3.87 26.73 30.41
N ALA A 1030 -2.55 26.91 30.31
CA ALA A 1030 -1.66 25.86 29.80
C ALA A 1030 -1.71 24.58 30.65
N THR A 1031 -1.73 24.73 31.97
CA THR A 1031 -1.86 23.58 32.91
C THR A 1031 -3.21 22.87 32.76
N GLN A 1032 -4.30 23.61 32.51
CA GLN A 1032 -5.62 23.02 32.27
C GLN A 1032 -5.68 22.24 30.96
N TRP A 1033 -5.05 22.76 29.90
CA TRP A 1033 -4.91 22.05 28.64
C TRP A 1033 -4.11 20.76 28.76
N ILE A 1034 -2.98 20.80 29.47
CA ILE A 1034 -2.16 19.60 29.75
C ILE A 1034 -2.99 18.53 30.46
N ALA A 1035 -3.82 18.92 31.45
CA ALA A 1035 -4.69 17.97 32.16
C ALA A 1035 -5.71 17.30 31.23
N LYS A 1036 -6.32 18.04 30.29
CA LYS A 1036 -7.24 17.48 29.29
C LYS A 1036 -6.52 16.51 28.35
N ILE A 1037 -5.32 16.86 27.89
CA ILE A 1037 -4.50 16.02 27.02
C ILE A 1037 -4.14 14.70 27.73
N VAL A 1038 -3.75 14.78 29.00
CA VAL A 1038 -3.48 13.59 29.83
C VAL A 1038 -4.71 12.68 29.91
N GLU A 1039 -5.89 13.25 30.19
CA GLU A 1039 -7.14 12.48 30.25
C GLU A 1039 -7.47 11.80 28.92
N ALA A 1040 -7.28 12.50 27.80
CA ALA A 1040 -7.49 11.94 26.46
C ALA A 1040 -6.53 10.76 26.20
N ILE A 1041 -5.23 10.92 26.41
CA ILE A 1041 -4.22 9.86 26.21
C ILE A 1041 -4.53 8.63 27.09
N GLU A 1042 -4.91 8.84 28.34
CA GLU A 1042 -5.29 7.77 29.26
C GLU A 1042 -6.54 7.00 28.80
N LYS A 1043 -7.55 7.73 28.32
CA LYS A 1043 -8.78 7.12 27.80
C LYS A 1043 -8.48 6.23 26.60
N VAL A 1044 -7.67 6.70 25.66
CA VAL A 1044 -7.26 5.91 24.48
C VAL A 1044 -6.41 4.72 24.89
N SER A 1045 -5.45 4.89 25.79
CA SER A 1045 -4.59 3.81 26.28
C SER A 1045 -5.40 2.65 26.86
N LYS A 1046 -6.46 2.95 27.61
CA LYS A 1046 -7.38 1.95 28.17
C LYS A 1046 -8.27 1.32 27.10
N PHE A 1047 -8.76 2.12 26.17
CA PHE A 1047 -9.63 1.65 25.09
C PHE A 1047 -8.92 0.59 24.23
N ILE A 1048 -7.72 0.89 23.74
CA ILE A 1048 -7.02 0.02 22.79
C ILE A 1048 -6.57 -1.32 23.40
N VAL A 1049 -6.39 -1.41 24.71
CA VAL A 1049 -5.99 -2.65 25.40
C VAL A 1049 -7.18 -3.53 25.80
N ASN A 1050 -8.32 -2.92 26.13
CA ASN A 1050 -9.49 -3.62 26.69
C ASN A 1050 -10.52 -4.05 25.64
N ASP A 1051 -10.36 -3.68 24.36
CA ASP A 1051 -11.31 -3.96 23.27
C ASP A 1051 -11.23 -5.44 22.77
N THR A 1052 -11.26 -6.39 23.71
CA THR A 1052 -11.62 -7.80 23.48
C THR A 1052 -13.07 -8.10 23.88
N GLU A 1053 -13.85 -7.11 24.36
CA GLU A 1053 -15.17 -7.33 25.01
C GLU A 1053 -16.30 -6.33 24.65
N LEU A 1054 -16.28 -5.65 23.50
CA LEU A 1054 -17.42 -4.83 23.03
C LEU A 1054 -17.96 -5.25 21.65
#